data_AF-A0A952X0F4-F1
#
_entry.id   AF-A0A952X0F4-F1
#
_cell.length_a   1.000
_cell.length_b   1.000
_cell.length_c   1.000
_cell.angle_alpha   90.00
_cell.angle_beta   90.00
_cell.angle_gamma   90.00
#
_symmetry.space_group_name_H-M   'P 1'
#
loop_
_entity.id
_entity.type
_entity.pdbx_description
1 polymer ?
#
loop_
_entity_poly.entity_id
_entity_poly.type
_entity_poly.pdbx_seq_one_letter_code
_entity_poly.pdbx_strand_id
1 'polypeptide(L)'
;MNGLSLLQRLSEQESPESYRQEHWQGSFAEYLDLVKRNPRITRTAYQRVYDMIMAEGTYPVEGNKELIRYKFFDDPHNAGEDAIFGLTRPLMELVNVFKAAALKFGTERRVLLLHGPVGSSKSTIARLLKHGLERYARTDEGALYTFGWKEEDGSIAWDPMNGEPLQLIPEGHRAEVAAYLNEGRGPDDFQVEIVRDVCPLSRFYFKQRLDKYDGDWTKVLGDIVVRRLFLSEKDRVGIGTFQPKDEKNQDSTELTGDINYRKIAEYGSDSDPRAFNFDGEFNVANRGLIEFIEVLKLDVAFLYDLLGASQEHKIKPKKFAQTDIDTVILGHTNEPEYRKLQSNEFMEALRDRTIKIDVPYVTVLSDEINIYQKDYNPVRVRRHIAPHTLEIAAMWSVLTRLEEPKHHGLSLLQKLKLYNGKTLPGFTAENVKQLRREVRHEGMMGISPRYVQDKISNSLVANTNATSLNPFMVLNELESGLVHHSLIPNEDLRERYRQLVSIVKDEYTDIVKNEVQRAIAADEEALTRLCANYIDNVKAYTQREKVKNRFTGQDEEPDERLMRSIEERIDIPESRKDDFRREIMNYIGALAIDGKVFNYKTNERLQKALEMKLFEDQKDTIKLTSLVSNVVDKDTQEKIDIVKSRLIRNYGYNDESATDVLQYVASIFARGDAKAEQRK
;
A
#
# COMPACT_ATOMS: atom_id res chain seq x y z
N MET A 1 31.15 1.74 -23.60
CA MET A 1 30.38 0.49 -23.71
C MET A 1 29.58 0.59 -25.01
N ASN A 2 29.88 -0.23 -26.03
CA ASN A 2 29.09 -0.25 -27.27
C ASN A 2 27.93 -1.25 -27.13
N GLY A 3 26.93 -1.18 -28.01
CA GLY A 3 25.74 -2.05 -27.91
C GLY A 3 26.07 -3.54 -27.86
N LEU A 4 27.10 -3.97 -28.59
CA LEU A 4 27.56 -5.36 -28.59
C LEU A 4 28.08 -5.81 -27.22
N SER A 5 28.92 -4.99 -26.57
CA SER A 5 29.45 -5.27 -25.23
C SER A 5 28.36 -5.30 -24.15
N LEU A 6 27.27 -4.53 -24.32
CA LEU A 6 26.10 -4.60 -23.45
C LEU A 6 25.34 -5.91 -23.63
N LEU A 7 25.06 -6.30 -24.88
CA LEU A 7 24.34 -7.53 -25.20
C LEU A 7 25.10 -8.78 -24.75
N GLN A 8 26.43 -8.82 -24.92
CA GLN A 8 27.26 -9.91 -24.43
C GLN A 8 27.20 -10.01 -22.91
N ARG A 9 27.31 -8.88 -22.20
CA ARG A 9 27.19 -8.86 -20.74
C ARG A 9 25.81 -9.31 -20.24
N LEU A 10 24.73 -8.96 -20.95
CA LEU A 10 23.38 -9.42 -20.62
C LEU A 10 23.20 -10.92 -20.91
N SER A 11 23.75 -11.42 -22.02
CA SER A 11 23.72 -12.84 -22.36
C SER A 11 24.56 -13.70 -21.40
N GLU A 12 25.64 -13.16 -20.85
CA GLU A 12 26.44 -13.83 -19.81
C GLU A 12 25.71 -13.91 -18.45
N GLN A 13 24.67 -13.08 -18.23
CA GLN A 13 23.81 -13.16 -17.05
C GLN A 13 22.73 -14.25 -17.19
N GLU A 14 22.37 -14.65 -18.40
CA GLU A 14 21.45 -15.77 -18.65
C GLU A 14 22.22 -17.09 -18.61
N SER A 15 21.99 -17.90 -17.57
CA SER A 15 22.68 -19.18 -17.45
C SER A 15 22.09 -20.22 -18.44
N PRO A 16 22.92 -20.94 -19.22
CA PRO A 16 22.44 -22.03 -20.08
C PRO A 16 21.77 -23.19 -19.32
N GLU A 17 21.97 -23.28 -18.00
CA GLU A 17 21.29 -24.21 -17.11
C GLU A 17 19.88 -23.74 -16.77
N SER A 18 19.69 -22.46 -16.44
CA SER A 18 18.34 -21.86 -16.30
C SER A 18 17.54 -22.04 -17.57
N TYR A 19 18.12 -21.75 -18.75
CA TYR A 19 17.42 -21.97 -20.02
C TYR A 19 16.98 -23.43 -20.20
N ARG A 20 17.84 -24.40 -19.87
CA ARG A 20 17.48 -25.83 -19.97
C ARG A 20 16.43 -26.27 -18.94
N GLN A 21 16.46 -25.72 -17.73
CA GLN A 21 15.42 -25.95 -16.72
C GLN A 21 14.09 -25.32 -17.14
N GLU A 22 14.15 -24.12 -17.71
CA GLU A 22 12.97 -23.40 -18.19
C GLU A 22 12.31 -24.09 -19.38
N HIS A 23 13.12 -24.73 -20.24
CA HIS A 23 12.65 -25.48 -21.40
C HIS A 23 12.61 -27.00 -21.17
N TRP A 24 12.53 -27.45 -19.91
CA TRP A 24 12.48 -28.88 -19.60
C TRP A 24 11.30 -29.54 -20.30
N GLN A 25 11.59 -30.63 -21.01
CA GLN A 25 10.61 -31.58 -21.54
C GLN A 25 11.05 -32.99 -21.20
N GLY A 26 10.09 -33.84 -20.88
CA GLY A 26 10.36 -35.23 -20.51
C GLY A 26 9.16 -36.13 -20.69
N SER A 27 9.35 -37.39 -20.37
CA SER A 27 8.31 -38.42 -20.31
C SER A 27 7.44 -38.26 -19.06
N PHE A 28 6.29 -38.93 -19.08
CA PHE A 28 5.42 -39.02 -17.90
C PHE A 28 6.14 -39.66 -16.69
N ALA A 29 7.00 -40.66 -16.92
CA ALA A 29 7.76 -41.31 -15.87
C ALA A 29 8.77 -40.36 -15.21
N GLU A 30 9.52 -39.59 -16.00
CA GLU A 30 10.43 -38.57 -15.46
C GLU A 30 9.67 -37.49 -14.67
N TYR A 31 8.45 -37.15 -15.08
CA TYR A 31 7.59 -36.27 -14.30
C TYR A 31 7.18 -36.87 -12.95
N LEU A 32 6.84 -38.17 -12.88
CA LEU A 32 6.58 -38.83 -11.58
C LEU A 32 7.79 -38.78 -10.66
N ASP A 33 9.01 -38.93 -11.20
CA ASP A 33 10.24 -38.77 -10.42
C ASP A 33 10.41 -37.34 -9.90
N LEU A 34 10.06 -36.32 -10.70
CA LEU A 34 10.03 -34.93 -10.25
C LEU A 34 9.02 -34.73 -9.11
N VAL A 35 7.81 -35.28 -9.22
CA VAL A 35 6.78 -35.19 -8.16
C VAL A 35 7.22 -35.89 -6.87
N LYS A 36 7.87 -37.05 -6.98
CA LYS A 36 8.38 -37.78 -5.81
C LYS A 36 9.47 -36.97 -5.09
N ARG A 37 10.35 -36.31 -5.85
CA ARG A 37 11.42 -35.43 -5.31
C ARG A 37 10.88 -34.11 -4.74
N ASN A 38 10.00 -33.44 -5.47
CA ASN A 38 9.39 -32.17 -5.07
C ASN A 38 7.88 -32.21 -5.36
N PRO A 39 7.05 -32.53 -4.37
CA PRO A 39 5.61 -32.65 -4.59
C PRO A 39 4.90 -31.31 -4.74
N ARG A 40 5.54 -30.21 -4.34
CA ARG A 40 4.96 -28.87 -4.42
C ARG A 40 4.68 -28.48 -5.87
N ILE A 41 5.23 -29.18 -6.85
CA ILE A 41 4.92 -28.94 -8.27
C ILE A 41 3.47 -29.29 -8.63
N THR A 42 2.78 -30.08 -7.78
CA THR A 42 1.38 -30.47 -7.98
C THR A 42 0.38 -29.56 -7.26
N ARG A 43 0.84 -28.43 -6.68
CA ARG A 43 -0.04 -27.49 -5.95
C ARG A 43 -1.23 -27.03 -6.77
N THR A 44 -2.34 -26.80 -6.09
CA THR A 44 -3.50 -26.10 -6.65
C THR A 44 -3.19 -24.62 -6.86
N ALA A 45 -4.04 -23.93 -7.62
CA ALA A 45 -3.91 -22.49 -7.82
C ALA A 45 -3.89 -21.70 -6.50
N TYR A 46 -4.79 -22.02 -5.56
CA TYR A 46 -4.84 -21.37 -4.24
C TYR A 46 -3.57 -21.61 -3.40
N GLN A 47 -3.07 -22.85 -3.38
CA GLN A 47 -1.83 -23.18 -2.66
C GLN A 47 -0.64 -22.42 -3.24
N ARG A 48 -0.54 -22.33 -4.57
CA ARG A 48 0.51 -21.59 -5.27
C ARG A 48 0.46 -20.09 -4.96
N VAL A 49 -0.72 -19.47 -5.00
CA VAL A 49 -0.86 -18.05 -4.64
C VAL A 49 -0.49 -17.78 -3.19
N TYR A 50 -0.91 -18.65 -2.26
CA TYR A 50 -0.56 -18.51 -0.85
C TYR A 50 0.96 -18.61 -0.63
N ASP A 51 1.58 -19.67 -1.15
CA ASP A 51 3.01 -19.91 -0.98
C ASP A 51 3.86 -18.82 -1.65
N MET A 52 3.43 -18.32 -2.81
CA MET A 52 4.06 -17.19 -3.50
C MET A 52 4.13 -15.95 -2.61
N ILE A 53 3.02 -15.59 -1.95
CA ILE A 53 2.97 -14.43 -1.05
C ILE A 53 3.89 -14.66 0.15
N MET A 54 3.88 -15.88 0.70
CA MET A 54 4.68 -16.24 1.86
C MET A 54 6.18 -16.36 1.58
N ALA A 55 6.57 -16.71 0.34
CA ALA A 55 7.97 -16.85 -0.07
C ALA A 55 8.76 -15.54 0.06
N GLU A 56 8.11 -14.38 -0.13
CA GLU A 56 8.73 -13.06 0.07
C GLU A 56 8.95 -12.74 1.56
N GLY A 57 8.23 -13.42 2.46
CA GLY A 57 8.30 -13.24 3.90
C GLY A 57 7.43 -12.12 4.46
N THR A 58 7.45 -12.00 5.79
CA THR A 58 6.60 -11.08 6.56
C THR A 58 7.39 -10.26 7.57
N TYR A 59 6.84 -9.14 8.03
CA TYR A 59 7.38 -8.35 9.14
C TYR A 59 6.27 -7.77 10.01
N PRO A 60 6.49 -7.62 11.33
CA PRO A 60 5.50 -7.01 12.21
C PRO A 60 5.39 -5.51 11.95
N VAL A 61 4.19 -4.95 12.13
CA VAL A 61 4.00 -3.49 12.11
C VAL A 61 4.56 -2.89 13.40
N GLU A 62 5.34 -1.82 13.27
CA GLU A 62 5.91 -1.11 14.41
C GLU A 62 4.80 -0.62 15.36
N GLY A 63 5.01 -0.81 16.67
CA GLY A 63 4.02 -0.46 17.69
C GLY A 63 2.78 -1.39 17.78
N ASN A 64 2.63 -2.37 16.89
CA ASN A 64 1.53 -3.35 16.98
C ASN A 64 1.91 -4.76 16.49
N LYS A 65 2.30 -5.62 17.43
CA LYS A 65 2.70 -7.01 17.18
C LYS A 65 1.58 -7.92 16.63
N GLU A 66 0.31 -7.52 16.73
CA GLU A 66 -0.82 -8.29 16.18
C GLU A 66 -0.97 -8.08 14.66
N LEU A 67 -0.38 -7.01 14.11
CA LEU A 67 -0.47 -6.69 12.69
C LEU A 67 0.79 -7.15 11.97
N ILE A 68 0.59 -7.93 10.91
CA ILE A 68 1.64 -8.50 10.08
C ILE A 68 1.54 -7.89 8.68
N ARG A 69 2.66 -7.40 8.17
CA ARG A 69 2.84 -6.99 6.78
C ARG A 69 3.49 -8.12 5.99
N TYR A 70 3.07 -8.27 4.74
CA TYR A 70 3.64 -9.23 3.80
C TYR A 70 4.51 -8.46 2.82
N LYS A 71 5.81 -8.79 2.74
CA LYS A 71 6.77 -8.08 1.89
C LYS A 71 6.38 -8.13 0.42
N PHE A 72 5.64 -9.16 0.01
CA PHE A 72 5.05 -9.27 -1.32
C PHE A 72 4.31 -8.00 -1.77
N PHE A 73 3.54 -7.36 -0.88
CA PHE A 73 2.77 -6.15 -1.21
C PHE A 73 3.60 -4.87 -1.18
N ASP A 74 4.86 -4.93 -0.76
CA ASP A 74 5.81 -3.82 -0.86
C ASP A 74 6.50 -3.78 -2.24
N ASP A 75 6.16 -4.73 -3.13
CA ASP A 75 6.65 -4.83 -4.50
C ASP A 75 8.20 -4.79 -4.62
N PRO A 76 8.92 -5.70 -3.94
CA PRO A 76 10.37 -5.65 -3.83
C PRO A 76 11.10 -5.90 -5.16
N HIS A 77 10.42 -6.50 -6.13
CA HIS A 77 10.99 -6.86 -7.43
C HIS A 77 10.85 -5.76 -8.50
N ASN A 78 10.02 -4.73 -8.25
CA ASN A 78 9.85 -3.57 -9.14
C ASN A 78 10.13 -2.25 -8.41
N ALA A 79 11.09 -2.25 -7.48
CA ALA A 79 11.50 -1.07 -6.73
C ALA A 79 10.36 -0.31 -6.02
N GLY A 80 9.31 -1.04 -5.60
CA GLY A 80 8.17 -0.46 -4.90
C GLY A 80 7.22 0.37 -5.77
N GLU A 81 7.30 0.28 -7.10
CA GLU A 81 6.44 1.00 -8.04
C GLU A 81 4.96 0.82 -7.65
N ASP A 82 4.57 -0.41 -7.32
CA ASP A 82 3.21 -0.78 -6.98
C ASP A 82 3.01 -1.13 -5.50
N ALA A 83 3.98 -0.78 -4.66
CA ALA A 83 3.91 -0.97 -3.21
C ALA A 83 2.58 -0.44 -2.61
N ILE A 84 1.94 -1.24 -1.77
CA ILE A 84 0.69 -0.87 -1.11
C ILE A 84 1.00 -0.35 0.29
N PHE A 85 0.86 0.96 0.48
CA PHE A 85 0.94 1.59 1.79
C PHE A 85 -0.40 1.47 2.55
N GLY A 86 -0.35 1.44 3.88
CA GLY A 86 -1.54 1.19 4.68
C GLY A 86 -2.20 -0.18 4.44
N LEU A 87 -3.51 -0.28 4.64
CA LEU A 87 -4.33 -1.47 4.32
C LEU A 87 -3.88 -2.81 4.95
N THR A 88 -3.13 -2.79 6.05
CA THR A 88 -2.59 -4.02 6.66
C THR A 88 -3.67 -5.02 7.02
N ARG A 89 -4.79 -4.57 7.60
CA ARG A 89 -5.91 -5.44 7.97
C ARG A 89 -6.59 -6.08 6.74
N PRO A 90 -7.00 -5.31 5.70
CA PRO A 90 -7.49 -5.89 4.45
C PRO A 90 -6.53 -6.91 3.81
N LEU A 91 -5.23 -6.61 3.77
CA LEU A 91 -4.23 -7.53 3.20
C LEU A 91 -4.06 -8.79 4.05
N MET A 92 -4.09 -8.69 5.37
CA MET A 92 -4.12 -9.85 6.27
C MET A 92 -5.37 -10.70 6.06
N GLU A 93 -6.53 -10.08 5.90
CA GLU A 93 -7.79 -10.79 5.60
C GLU A 93 -7.68 -11.55 4.28
N LEU A 94 -7.21 -10.89 3.22
CA LEU A 94 -6.97 -11.52 1.91
C LEU A 94 -6.04 -12.73 2.02
N VAL A 95 -4.90 -12.59 2.68
CA VAL A 95 -3.93 -13.69 2.83
C VAL A 95 -4.49 -14.82 3.72
N ASN A 96 -5.29 -14.49 4.74
CA ASN A 96 -5.98 -15.50 5.55
C ASN A 96 -6.97 -16.32 4.71
N VAL A 97 -7.65 -15.70 3.76
CA VAL A 97 -8.55 -16.41 2.84
C VAL A 97 -7.76 -17.37 1.94
N PHE A 98 -6.62 -16.92 1.39
CA PHE A 98 -5.72 -17.80 0.64
C PHE A 98 -5.17 -18.94 1.50
N LYS A 99 -4.80 -18.68 2.75
CA LYS A 99 -4.36 -19.70 3.70
C LYS A 99 -5.44 -20.75 3.95
N ALA A 100 -6.67 -20.32 4.24
CA ALA A 100 -7.80 -21.22 4.45
C ALA A 100 -8.10 -22.06 3.18
N ALA A 101 -7.94 -21.47 2.00
CA ALA A 101 -8.18 -22.16 0.72
C ALA A 101 -7.06 -23.16 0.41
N ALA A 102 -5.81 -22.80 0.71
CA ALA A 102 -4.66 -23.68 0.58
C ALA A 102 -4.77 -24.92 1.49
N LEU A 103 -5.40 -24.76 2.66
CA LEU A 103 -5.72 -25.82 3.63
C LEU A 103 -7.07 -26.52 3.35
N LYS A 104 -7.80 -26.13 2.30
CA LYS A 104 -9.09 -26.73 1.89
C LYS A 104 -10.19 -26.64 2.94
N PHE A 105 -10.27 -25.51 3.66
CA PHE A 105 -11.33 -25.25 4.65
C PHE A 105 -12.63 -24.70 4.04
N GLY A 106 -12.80 -24.78 2.72
CA GLY A 106 -14.02 -24.43 2.00
C GLY A 106 -14.01 -23.01 1.41
N THR A 107 -13.01 -22.18 1.72
CA THR A 107 -12.87 -20.85 1.11
C THR A 107 -12.44 -20.93 -0.35
N GLU A 108 -11.81 -22.03 -0.78
CA GLU A 108 -11.49 -22.31 -2.19
C GLU A 108 -12.74 -22.40 -3.07
N ARG A 109 -13.91 -22.68 -2.46
CA ARG A 109 -15.21 -22.83 -3.14
C ARG A 109 -15.99 -21.52 -3.25
N ARG A 110 -15.33 -20.38 -3.08
CA ARG A 110 -15.96 -19.04 -3.06
C ARG A 110 -15.21 -18.06 -3.95
N VAL A 111 -15.93 -17.07 -4.43
CA VAL A 111 -15.38 -15.92 -5.18
C VAL A 111 -14.78 -14.93 -4.21
N LEU A 112 -13.56 -14.46 -4.46
CA LEU A 112 -12.96 -13.37 -3.70
C LEU A 112 -13.41 -12.04 -4.29
N LEU A 113 -14.09 -11.20 -3.51
CA LEU A 113 -14.56 -9.90 -3.96
C LEU A 113 -13.86 -8.77 -3.20
N LEU A 114 -12.94 -8.10 -3.87
CA LEU A 114 -12.35 -6.85 -3.38
C LEU A 114 -13.35 -5.72 -3.56
N HIS A 115 -13.76 -5.10 -2.47
CA HIS A 115 -14.81 -4.10 -2.48
C HIS A 115 -14.32 -2.82 -1.81
N GLY A 116 -14.59 -1.66 -2.42
CA GLY A 116 -14.19 -0.38 -1.86
C GLY A 116 -14.25 0.77 -2.87
N PRO A 117 -13.93 2.01 -2.46
CA PRO A 117 -14.06 3.17 -3.32
C PRO A 117 -13.02 3.21 -4.45
N VAL A 118 -13.26 4.01 -5.49
CA VAL A 118 -12.38 4.05 -6.68
C VAL A 118 -10.99 4.57 -6.30
N GLY A 119 -9.93 3.85 -6.65
CA GLY A 119 -8.56 4.25 -6.27
C GLY A 119 -8.10 3.74 -4.91
N SER A 120 -8.82 2.79 -4.27
CA SER A 120 -8.41 2.12 -3.03
C SER A 120 -7.50 0.89 -3.23
N SER A 121 -6.62 0.90 -4.24
CA SER A 121 -5.64 -0.18 -4.49
C SER A 121 -6.18 -1.58 -4.87
N LYS A 122 -7.50 -1.77 -5.08
CA LYS A 122 -8.07 -3.08 -5.49
C LYS A 122 -7.41 -3.69 -6.73
N SER A 123 -7.33 -2.92 -7.82
CA SER A 123 -6.69 -3.38 -9.06
C SER A 123 -5.16 -3.50 -8.91
N THR A 124 -4.55 -2.71 -8.03
CA THR A 124 -3.13 -2.85 -7.66
C THR A 124 -2.87 -4.20 -6.98
N ILE A 125 -3.73 -4.63 -6.07
CA ILE A 125 -3.67 -5.97 -5.44
C ILE A 125 -3.75 -7.06 -6.51
N ALA A 126 -4.75 -7.00 -7.40
CA ALA A 126 -4.93 -7.99 -8.45
C ALA A 126 -3.70 -8.04 -9.39
N ARG A 127 -3.18 -6.89 -9.80
CA ARG A 127 -1.99 -6.79 -10.65
C ARG A 127 -0.72 -7.31 -9.97
N LEU A 128 -0.52 -7.04 -8.67
CA LEU A 128 0.59 -7.63 -7.90
C LEU A 128 0.48 -9.16 -7.85
N LEU A 129 -0.72 -9.72 -7.64
CA LEU A 129 -0.94 -11.17 -7.66
C LEU A 129 -0.61 -11.78 -9.04
N LYS A 130 -1.02 -11.13 -10.13
CA LYS A 130 -0.73 -11.58 -11.50
C LYS A 130 0.77 -11.57 -11.79
N HIS A 131 1.47 -10.45 -11.60
CA HIS A 131 2.92 -10.37 -11.80
C HIS A 131 3.70 -11.27 -10.83
N GLY A 132 3.20 -11.41 -9.61
CA GLY A 132 3.73 -12.35 -8.64
C GLY A 132 3.70 -13.78 -9.18
N LEU A 133 2.57 -14.21 -9.76
CA LEU A 133 2.42 -15.57 -10.31
C LEU A 133 3.34 -15.80 -11.51
N GLU A 134 3.44 -14.82 -12.43
CA GLU A 134 4.36 -14.88 -13.57
C GLU A 134 5.81 -15.06 -13.10
N ARG A 135 6.24 -14.27 -12.11
CA ARG A 135 7.58 -14.35 -11.53
C ARG A 135 7.78 -15.68 -10.80
N TYR A 136 6.85 -16.04 -9.92
CA TYR A 136 6.98 -17.23 -9.06
C TYR A 136 7.05 -18.51 -9.89
N ALA A 137 6.24 -18.62 -10.96
CA ALA A 137 6.28 -19.76 -11.89
C ALA A 137 7.65 -19.99 -12.54
N ARG A 138 8.48 -18.95 -12.66
CA ARG A 138 9.86 -19.01 -13.18
C ARG A 138 10.88 -19.51 -12.17
N THR A 139 10.55 -19.51 -10.88
CA THR A 139 11.43 -20.03 -9.83
C THR A 139 11.30 -21.56 -9.70
N ASP A 140 12.31 -22.21 -9.14
CA ASP A 140 12.22 -23.64 -8.79
C ASP A 140 11.11 -23.91 -7.77
N GLU A 141 10.92 -23.00 -6.83
CA GLU A 141 9.87 -23.12 -5.83
C GLU A 141 8.49 -23.04 -6.45
N GLY A 142 8.24 -22.16 -7.42
CA GLY A 142 6.93 -22.02 -8.08
C GLY A 142 6.71 -22.93 -9.27
N ALA A 143 7.55 -23.95 -9.44
CA ALA A 143 7.48 -24.90 -10.52
C ALA A 143 6.13 -25.57 -10.70
N LEU A 144 5.70 -25.70 -11.95
CA LEU A 144 4.53 -26.48 -12.37
C LEU A 144 4.70 -26.95 -13.81
N TYR A 145 3.96 -28.00 -14.17
CA TYR A 145 4.13 -28.70 -15.44
C TYR A 145 2.77 -28.93 -16.11
N THR A 146 2.81 -29.15 -17.42
CA THR A 146 1.67 -29.53 -18.26
C THR A 146 2.08 -30.66 -19.21
N PHE A 147 1.12 -31.26 -19.90
CA PHE A 147 1.35 -32.36 -20.84
C PHE A 147 0.82 -32.08 -22.25
N GLY A 148 1.28 -32.89 -23.19
CA GLY A 148 0.81 -32.92 -24.57
C GLY A 148 0.92 -34.33 -25.16
N TRP A 149 0.22 -34.52 -26.27
CA TRP A 149 0.10 -35.79 -26.99
C TRP A 149 1.04 -35.80 -28.20
N LYS A 150 1.92 -36.81 -28.28
CA LYS A 150 2.74 -37.05 -29.48
C LYS A 150 1.83 -37.54 -30.60
N GLU A 151 1.97 -36.89 -31.75
CA GLU A 151 1.32 -37.31 -32.99
C GLU A 151 2.28 -38.09 -33.89
N GLU A 152 1.72 -38.79 -34.87
CA GLU A 152 2.48 -39.67 -35.76
C GLU A 152 3.46 -38.92 -36.67
N ASP A 153 3.20 -37.64 -36.93
CA ASP A 153 4.08 -36.73 -37.68
C ASP A 153 5.21 -36.12 -36.81
N GLY A 154 5.28 -36.48 -35.53
CA GLY A 154 6.24 -35.97 -34.56
C GLY A 154 5.86 -34.63 -33.92
N SER A 155 4.71 -34.04 -34.29
CA SER A 155 4.18 -32.86 -33.61
C SER A 155 3.62 -33.21 -32.22
N ILE A 156 3.45 -32.20 -31.38
CA ILE A 156 2.89 -32.35 -30.03
C ILE A 156 1.60 -31.53 -29.95
N ALA A 157 0.48 -32.21 -29.78
CA ALA A 157 -0.79 -31.58 -29.45
C ALA A 157 -0.85 -31.32 -27.93
N TRP A 158 -0.45 -30.11 -27.52
CA TRP A 158 -0.48 -29.68 -26.12
C TRP A 158 -1.90 -29.65 -25.56
N ASP A 159 -2.05 -30.01 -24.27
CA ASP A 159 -3.32 -29.84 -23.57
C ASP A 159 -3.69 -28.35 -23.55
N PRO A 160 -4.85 -27.96 -24.11
CA PRO A 160 -5.17 -26.56 -24.33
C PRO A 160 -5.56 -25.84 -23.02
N MET A 161 -5.84 -26.59 -21.96
CA MET A 161 -6.13 -26.05 -20.63
C MET A 161 -4.90 -26.10 -19.71
N ASN A 162 -3.75 -26.52 -20.22
CA ASN A 162 -2.53 -26.71 -19.43
C ASN A 162 -2.76 -27.57 -18.17
N GLY A 163 -3.52 -28.67 -18.32
CA GLY A 163 -3.90 -29.57 -17.24
C GLY A 163 -2.70 -30.18 -16.50
N GLU A 164 -2.98 -30.64 -15.28
CA GLU A 164 -1.99 -31.30 -14.45
C GLU A 164 -1.70 -32.72 -14.98
N PRO A 165 -0.44 -33.11 -15.30
CA PRO A 165 -0.18 -34.43 -15.88
C PRO A 165 -0.71 -35.60 -15.05
N LEU A 166 -0.69 -35.54 -13.70
CA LEU A 166 -1.26 -36.62 -12.86
C LEU A 166 -2.73 -36.93 -13.15
N GLN A 167 -3.48 -36.03 -13.80
CA GLN A 167 -4.87 -36.27 -14.22
C GLN A 167 -4.99 -37.40 -15.27
N LEU A 168 -3.90 -37.73 -15.98
CA LEU A 168 -3.82 -38.86 -16.92
C LEU A 168 -3.85 -40.22 -16.23
N ILE A 169 -3.72 -40.26 -14.89
CA ILE A 169 -3.82 -41.50 -14.12
C ILE A 169 -5.30 -41.89 -14.00
N PRO A 170 -5.69 -43.11 -14.43
CA PRO A 170 -7.07 -43.58 -14.33
C PRO A 170 -7.57 -43.56 -12.89
N GLU A 171 -8.86 -43.24 -12.71
CA GLU A 171 -9.48 -43.05 -11.39
C GLU A 171 -9.19 -44.20 -10.41
N GLY A 172 -9.30 -45.45 -10.87
CA GLY A 172 -9.06 -46.64 -10.06
C GLY A 172 -7.63 -46.80 -9.54
N HIS A 173 -6.64 -46.12 -10.14
CA HIS A 173 -5.23 -46.19 -9.74
C HIS A 173 -4.74 -44.94 -8.99
N ARG A 174 -5.56 -43.88 -8.91
CA ARG A 174 -5.15 -42.61 -8.28
C ARG A 174 -4.73 -42.77 -6.83
N ALA A 175 -5.46 -43.58 -6.05
CA ALA A 175 -5.16 -43.82 -4.64
C ALA A 175 -3.81 -44.53 -4.44
N GLU A 176 -3.52 -45.54 -5.26
CA GLU A 176 -2.27 -46.29 -5.23
C GLU A 176 -1.07 -45.40 -5.62
N VAL A 177 -1.19 -44.64 -6.72
CA VAL A 177 -0.12 -43.75 -7.17
C VAL A 177 0.11 -42.61 -6.18
N ALA A 178 -0.95 -42.03 -5.62
CA ALA A 178 -0.81 -40.99 -4.59
C ALA A 178 -0.10 -41.55 -3.34
N ALA A 179 -0.41 -42.76 -2.90
CA ALA A 179 0.29 -43.42 -1.81
C ALA A 179 1.79 -43.62 -2.11
N TYR A 180 2.13 -44.05 -3.33
CA TYR A 180 3.52 -44.18 -3.79
C TYR A 180 4.27 -42.83 -3.82
N LEU A 181 3.62 -41.76 -4.27
CA LEU A 181 4.23 -40.42 -4.35
C LEU A 181 4.40 -39.76 -2.98
N ASN A 182 3.60 -40.18 -1.99
CA ASN A 182 3.65 -39.69 -0.61
C ASN A 182 4.44 -40.61 0.34
N GLU A 183 5.03 -41.69 -0.17
CA GLU A 183 5.84 -42.62 0.62
C GLU A 183 6.95 -41.88 1.38
N GLY A 184 7.04 -42.13 2.70
CA GLY A 184 8.06 -41.53 3.56
C GLY A 184 7.73 -40.11 4.08
N ARG A 185 6.52 -39.60 3.84
CA ARG A 185 6.10 -38.26 4.29
C ARG A 185 5.25 -38.30 5.55
N GLY A 186 5.47 -37.33 6.42
CA GLY A 186 4.68 -37.11 7.63
C GLY A 186 3.35 -36.39 7.35
N PRO A 187 2.45 -36.34 8.35
CA PRO A 187 1.16 -35.67 8.22
C PRO A 187 1.26 -34.15 8.02
N ASP A 188 2.36 -33.53 8.44
CA ASP A 188 2.61 -32.09 8.29
C ASP A 188 3.30 -31.74 6.96
N ASP A 189 3.74 -32.75 6.20
CA ASP A 189 4.34 -32.55 4.88
C ASP A 189 3.27 -32.36 3.80
N PHE A 190 3.65 -31.71 2.70
CA PHE A 190 2.77 -31.56 1.55
C PHE A 190 2.42 -32.94 0.95
N GLN A 191 1.13 -33.24 0.91
CA GLN A 191 0.58 -34.47 0.35
C GLN A 191 0.17 -34.26 -1.12
N VAL A 192 0.66 -35.12 -2.00
CA VAL A 192 0.22 -35.20 -3.39
C VAL A 192 -1.17 -35.81 -3.42
N GLU A 193 -2.09 -35.10 -4.05
CA GLU A 193 -3.44 -35.58 -4.32
C GLU A 193 -3.71 -35.50 -5.81
N ILE A 194 -4.33 -36.53 -6.35
CA ILE A 194 -4.73 -36.58 -7.75
C ILE A 194 -6.23 -36.33 -7.81
N VAL A 195 -6.59 -35.10 -8.17
CA VAL A 195 -7.97 -34.60 -8.23
C VAL A 195 -8.27 -34.07 -9.63
N ARG A 196 -9.56 -34.00 -9.98
CA ARG A 196 -10.09 -33.53 -11.27
C ARG A 196 -9.72 -34.44 -12.44
N ASP A 197 -10.38 -34.23 -13.57
CA ASP A 197 -10.14 -34.98 -14.80
C ASP A 197 -9.54 -34.13 -15.91
N VAL A 198 -8.95 -34.81 -16.91
CA VAL A 198 -8.41 -34.17 -18.11
C VAL A 198 -9.53 -33.50 -18.92
N CYS A 199 -9.18 -32.44 -19.66
CA CYS A 199 -10.15 -31.72 -20.49
C CYS A 199 -10.78 -32.62 -21.58
N PRO A 200 -11.94 -32.25 -22.15
CA PRO A 200 -12.62 -33.05 -23.17
C PRO A 200 -11.75 -33.46 -24.37
N LEU A 201 -10.83 -32.60 -24.81
CA LEU A 201 -9.89 -32.90 -25.91
C LEU A 201 -8.87 -33.97 -25.50
N SER A 202 -8.20 -33.78 -24.36
CA SER A 202 -7.26 -34.77 -23.84
C SER A 202 -7.95 -36.09 -23.50
N ARG A 203 -9.20 -36.06 -23.02
CA ARG A 203 -10.01 -37.28 -22.83
C ARG A 203 -10.26 -38.02 -24.14
N PHE A 204 -10.50 -37.29 -25.23
CA PHE A 204 -10.67 -37.87 -26.56
C PHE A 204 -9.39 -38.59 -27.01
N TYR A 205 -8.23 -37.93 -26.92
CA TYR A 205 -6.95 -38.54 -27.26
C TYR A 205 -6.63 -39.75 -26.38
N PHE A 206 -6.87 -39.64 -25.07
CA PHE A 206 -6.67 -40.74 -24.13
C PHE A 206 -7.46 -41.99 -24.54
N LYS A 207 -8.75 -41.83 -24.86
CA LYS A 207 -9.60 -42.94 -25.32
C LYS A 207 -9.11 -43.51 -26.66
N GLN A 208 -8.81 -42.64 -27.62
CA GLN A 208 -8.33 -43.07 -28.94
C GLN A 208 -7.03 -43.88 -28.83
N ARG A 209 -6.09 -43.45 -27.99
CA ARG A 209 -4.81 -44.15 -27.77
C ARG A 209 -5.00 -45.46 -27.01
N LEU A 210 -5.91 -45.51 -26.04
CA LEU A 210 -6.28 -46.77 -25.39
C LEU A 210 -6.82 -47.78 -26.40
N ASP A 211 -7.74 -47.36 -27.27
CA ASP A 211 -8.30 -48.24 -28.32
C ASP A 211 -7.19 -48.70 -29.29
N LYS A 212 -6.27 -47.81 -29.68
CA LYS A 212 -5.11 -48.12 -30.54
C LYS A 212 -4.17 -49.15 -29.90
N TYR A 213 -3.99 -49.10 -28.58
CA TYR A 213 -3.08 -49.99 -27.85
C TYR A 213 -3.78 -51.14 -27.12
N ASP A 214 -5.02 -51.47 -27.50
CA ASP A 214 -5.80 -52.57 -26.93
C ASP A 214 -5.90 -52.50 -25.38
N GLY A 215 -6.07 -51.29 -24.86
CA GLY A 215 -6.20 -51.02 -23.43
C GLY A 215 -4.88 -50.88 -22.66
N ASP A 216 -3.72 -51.00 -23.31
CA ASP A 216 -2.42 -50.86 -22.65
C ASP A 216 -2.10 -49.38 -22.31
N TRP A 217 -2.47 -48.98 -21.09
CA TRP A 217 -2.22 -47.63 -20.55
C TRP A 217 -0.73 -47.25 -20.53
N THR A 218 0.18 -48.21 -20.34
CA THR A 218 1.62 -47.93 -20.32
C THR A 218 2.10 -47.42 -21.68
N LYS A 219 1.58 -48.00 -22.77
CA LYS A 219 1.84 -47.51 -24.13
C LYS A 219 1.21 -46.15 -24.39
N VAL A 220 0.00 -45.90 -23.85
CA VAL A 220 -0.63 -44.56 -23.93
C VAL A 220 0.27 -43.49 -23.30
N LEU A 221 0.84 -43.76 -22.13
CA LEU A 221 1.77 -42.84 -21.47
C LEU A 221 3.09 -42.64 -22.25
N GLY A 222 3.49 -43.59 -23.10
CA GLY A 222 4.61 -43.43 -24.03
C GLY A 222 4.42 -42.31 -25.05
N ASP A 223 3.16 -42.02 -25.38
CA ASP A 223 2.75 -40.94 -26.29
C ASP A 223 2.61 -39.59 -25.57
N ILE A 224 2.93 -39.51 -24.27
CA ILE A 224 2.87 -38.26 -23.51
C ILE A 224 4.22 -37.56 -23.49
N VAL A 225 4.20 -36.24 -23.69
CA VAL A 225 5.31 -35.34 -23.37
C VAL A 225 4.85 -34.42 -22.26
N VAL A 226 5.66 -34.29 -21.21
CA VAL A 226 5.47 -33.31 -20.15
C VAL A 226 6.45 -32.16 -20.36
N ARG A 227 6.03 -30.92 -20.12
CA ARG A 227 6.89 -29.74 -20.17
C ARG A 227 6.72 -28.85 -18.96
N ARG A 228 7.74 -28.05 -18.66
CA ARG A 228 7.64 -26.93 -17.73
C ARG A 228 6.60 -25.92 -18.25
N LEU A 229 5.75 -25.43 -17.35
CA LEU A 229 4.73 -24.43 -17.65
C LEU A 229 5.08 -23.09 -16.97
N PHE A 230 5.03 -22.01 -17.74
CA PHE A 230 5.09 -20.64 -17.22
C PHE A 230 3.73 -19.97 -17.34
N LEU A 231 3.39 -19.22 -16.31
CA LEU A 231 2.20 -18.39 -16.31
C LEU A 231 2.55 -17.05 -16.96
N SER A 232 1.65 -16.55 -17.81
CA SER A 232 1.77 -15.23 -18.42
C SER A 232 0.39 -14.65 -18.69
N GLU A 233 0.17 -13.42 -18.23
CA GLU A 233 -1.03 -12.66 -18.61
C GLU A 233 -0.96 -12.28 -20.10
N LYS A 234 0.21 -11.84 -20.56
CA LYS A 234 0.43 -11.37 -21.94
C LYS A 234 0.19 -12.47 -22.97
N ASP A 235 0.68 -13.68 -22.68
CA ASP A 235 0.52 -14.83 -23.59
C ASP A 235 -0.76 -15.63 -23.30
N ARG A 236 -1.63 -15.15 -22.38
CA ARG A 236 -2.87 -15.81 -21.95
C ARG A 236 -2.65 -17.26 -21.51
N VAL A 237 -1.73 -17.46 -20.57
CA VAL A 237 -1.41 -18.76 -19.98
C VAL A 237 -1.53 -18.70 -18.46
N GLY A 238 -2.57 -19.32 -17.92
CA GLY A 238 -2.85 -19.42 -16.49
C GLY A 238 -3.22 -18.12 -15.79
N ILE A 239 -3.25 -16.99 -16.50
CA ILE A 239 -3.75 -15.71 -16.00
C ILE A 239 -4.77 -15.17 -17.00
N GLY A 240 -6.02 -15.02 -16.55
CA GLY A 240 -7.13 -14.49 -17.34
C GLY A 240 -7.66 -13.18 -16.76
N THR A 241 -8.19 -12.32 -17.61
CA THR A 241 -8.77 -11.03 -17.21
C THR A 241 -10.06 -10.81 -17.97
N PHE A 242 -11.17 -10.67 -17.24
CA PHE A 242 -12.49 -10.44 -17.79
C PHE A 242 -13.02 -9.06 -17.40
N GLN A 243 -13.47 -8.30 -18.39
CA GLN A 243 -14.03 -6.96 -18.22
C GLN A 243 -15.46 -6.90 -18.79
N PRO A 244 -16.42 -6.25 -18.10
CA PRO A 244 -17.75 -6.00 -18.65
C PRO A 244 -17.67 -5.19 -19.94
N LYS A 245 -18.41 -5.64 -20.95
CA LYS A 245 -18.68 -4.91 -22.20
C LYS A 245 -20.18 -4.59 -22.26
N ASP A 246 -20.63 -3.97 -23.33
CA ASP A 246 -22.06 -3.76 -23.59
C ASP A 246 -22.80 -5.11 -23.59
N GLU A 247 -23.84 -5.25 -22.77
CA GLU A 247 -24.62 -6.49 -22.54
C GLU A 247 -25.09 -7.12 -23.86
N LYS A 248 -25.38 -6.31 -24.87
CA LYS A 248 -25.87 -6.81 -26.17
C LYS A 248 -24.81 -7.54 -27.00
N ASN A 249 -23.54 -7.33 -26.68
CA ASN A 249 -22.39 -7.82 -27.45
C ASN A 249 -21.52 -8.82 -26.68
N GLN A 250 -21.95 -9.26 -25.49
CA GLN A 250 -21.16 -10.15 -24.64
C GLN A 250 -21.82 -11.53 -24.55
N ASP A 251 -21.07 -12.59 -24.82
CA ASP A 251 -21.54 -13.98 -24.76
C ASP A 251 -20.77 -14.79 -23.69
N SER A 252 -21.47 -15.69 -23.00
CA SER A 252 -20.96 -16.72 -22.07
C SER A 252 -19.78 -17.54 -22.63
N THR A 253 -19.66 -17.63 -23.95
CA THR A 253 -18.54 -18.28 -24.64
C THR A 253 -17.21 -17.56 -24.40
N GLU A 254 -17.19 -16.26 -24.12
CA GLU A 254 -15.96 -15.54 -23.71
C GLU A 254 -15.38 -16.08 -22.40
N LEU A 255 -16.20 -16.70 -21.54
CA LEU A 255 -15.73 -17.35 -20.30
C LEU A 255 -15.39 -18.82 -20.49
N THR A 256 -16.17 -19.54 -21.30
CA THR A 256 -16.15 -21.01 -21.33
C THR A 256 -15.58 -21.64 -22.61
N GLY A 257 -15.29 -20.82 -23.63
CA GLY A 257 -14.84 -21.22 -24.95
C GLY A 257 -15.99 -21.37 -25.95
N ASP A 258 -15.65 -21.56 -27.23
CA ASP A 258 -16.62 -21.61 -28.32
C ASP A 258 -16.38 -22.75 -29.33
N ILE A 259 -17.36 -22.97 -30.21
CA ILE A 259 -17.29 -24.00 -31.24
C ILE A 259 -16.62 -23.42 -32.48
N ASN A 260 -15.58 -24.10 -32.97
CA ASN A 260 -14.89 -23.76 -34.20
C ASN A 260 -15.60 -24.34 -35.42
N TYR A 261 -16.48 -23.55 -36.04
CA TYR A 261 -17.28 -23.97 -37.20
C TYR A 261 -16.44 -24.47 -38.39
N ARG A 262 -15.21 -24.00 -38.57
CA ARG A 262 -14.32 -24.49 -39.64
C ARG A 262 -13.90 -25.94 -39.37
N LYS A 263 -13.55 -26.24 -38.13
CA LYS A 263 -13.17 -27.60 -37.71
C LYS A 263 -14.35 -28.56 -37.70
N ILE A 264 -15.59 -28.08 -37.56
CA ILE A 264 -16.78 -28.95 -37.74
C ILE A 264 -16.81 -29.57 -39.13
N ALA A 265 -16.46 -28.83 -40.18
CA ALA A 265 -16.42 -29.38 -41.54
C ALA A 265 -15.36 -30.49 -41.68
N GLU A 266 -14.32 -30.45 -40.86
CA GLU A 266 -13.21 -31.40 -40.85
C GLU A 266 -13.53 -32.67 -40.03
N TYR A 267 -14.15 -32.50 -38.84
CA TYR A 267 -14.42 -33.60 -37.90
C TYR A 267 -15.88 -34.09 -37.91
N GLY A 268 -16.78 -33.41 -38.61
CA GLY A 268 -18.14 -33.84 -38.88
C GLY A 268 -19.17 -33.64 -37.76
N SER A 269 -18.78 -33.14 -36.58
CA SER A 269 -19.71 -32.88 -35.47
C SER A 269 -19.33 -31.65 -34.66
N ASP A 270 -20.35 -30.92 -34.21
CA ASP A 270 -20.25 -29.79 -33.26
C ASP A 270 -20.08 -30.25 -31.80
N SER A 271 -20.15 -31.55 -31.54
CA SER A 271 -19.88 -32.19 -30.25
C SER A 271 -18.51 -32.87 -30.18
N ASP A 272 -17.72 -32.82 -31.26
CA ASP A 272 -16.35 -33.31 -31.27
C ASP A 272 -15.43 -32.31 -30.54
N PRO A 273 -14.70 -32.72 -29.49
CA PRO A 273 -13.88 -31.79 -28.71
C PRO A 273 -12.70 -31.21 -29.49
N ARG A 274 -12.30 -31.80 -30.63
CA ARG A 274 -11.28 -31.22 -31.53
C ARG A 274 -11.81 -30.00 -32.28
N ALA A 275 -13.13 -29.89 -32.42
CA ALA A 275 -13.82 -28.74 -33.02
C ALA A 275 -14.17 -27.65 -31.99
N PHE A 276 -13.70 -27.74 -30.74
CA PHE A 276 -13.91 -26.74 -29.70
C PHE A 276 -12.65 -25.89 -29.49
N ASN A 277 -12.81 -24.58 -29.32
CA ASN A 277 -11.74 -23.69 -28.90
C ASN A 277 -11.81 -23.54 -27.37
N PHE A 278 -10.73 -23.93 -26.69
CA PHE A 278 -10.58 -23.79 -25.24
C PHE A 278 -9.89 -22.46 -24.90
N ASP A 279 -10.45 -21.35 -25.37
CA ASP A 279 -9.86 -20.00 -25.28
C ASP A 279 -10.70 -19.01 -24.46
N GLY A 280 -11.76 -19.50 -23.81
CA GLY A 280 -12.50 -18.76 -22.80
C GLY A 280 -11.63 -18.42 -21.59
N GLU A 281 -11.95 -17.35 -20.88
CA GLU A 281 -11.10 -16.87 -19.77
C GLU A 281 -10.90 -17.90 -18.65
N PHE A 282 -11.87 -18.78 -18.38
CA PHE A 282 -11.65 -19.88 -17.42
C PHE A 282 -10.71 -20.96 -17.94
N ASN A 283 -10.69 -21.20 -19.26
CA ASN A 283 -9.74 -22.13 -19.87
C ASN A 283 -8.33 -21.56 -19.81
N VAL A 284 -8.19 -20.28 -20.18
CA VAL A 284 -6.94 -19.51 -20.14
C VAL A 284 -6.37 -19.46 -18.71
N ALA A 285 -7.19 -19.13 -17.72
CA ALA A 285 -6.76 -18.94 -16.33
C ALA A 285 -6.52 -20.26 -15.56
N ASN A 286 -6.66 -21.42 -16.21
CA ASN A 286 -6.47 -22.70 -15.54
C ASN A 286 -5.05 -22.83 -14.98
N ARG A 287 -4.93 -23.43 -13.80
CA ARG A 287 -3.71 -23.52 -12.96
C ARG A 287 -3.22 -22.17 -12.38
N GLY A 288 -3.94 -21.06 -12.55
CA GLY A 288 -3.55 -19.77 -11.98
C GLY A 288 -4.72 -18.92 -11.51
N LEU A 289 -4.91 -17.72 -12.07
CA LEU A 289 -5.82 -16.71 -11.53
C LEU A 289 -6.64 -16.04 -12.64
N ILE A 290 -7.93 -15.85 -12.38
CA ILE A 290 -8.82 -15.03 -13.20
C ILE A 290 -9.24 -13.76 -12.43
N GLU A 291 -9.04 -12.61 -13.04
CA GLU A 291 -9.52 -11.31 -12.54
C GLU A 291 -10.85 -10.92 -13.22
N PHE A 292 -11.88 -10.63 -12.44
CA PHE A 292 -13.12 -10.01 -12.92
C PHE A 292 -13.17 -8.53 -12.53
N ILE A 293 -12.94 -7.67 -13.53
CA ILE A 293 -12.94 -6.21 -13.37
C ILE A 293 -14.39 -5.73 -13.26
N GLU A 294 -14.75 -5.03 -12.19
CA GLU A 294 -16.13 -4.56 -11.96
C GLU A 294 -17.18 -5.68 -12.07
N VAL A 295 -16.89 -6.83 -11.46
CA VAL A 295 -17.66 -8.09 -11.59
C VAL A 295 -19.18 -7.95 -11.39
N LEU A 296 -19.65 -6.98 -10.61
CA LEU A 296 -21.09 -6.78 -10.37
C LEU A 296 -21.80 -5.98 -11.46
N LYS A 297 -21.08 -5.49 -12.48
CA LYS A 297 -21.68 -4.94 -13.71
C LYS A 297 -21.94 -5.99 -14.77
N LEU A 298 -21.56 -7.24 -14.52
CA LEU A 298 -21.82 -8.34 -15.44
C LEU A 298 -23.30 -8.70 -15.46
N ASP A 299 -23.77 -9.15 -16.63
CA ASP A 299 -25.09 -9.75 -16.76
C ASP A 299 -25.21 -10.96 -15.82
N VAL A 300 -26.42 -11.15 -15.26
CA VAL A 300 -26.80 -12.24 -14.38
C VAL A 300 -26.42 -13.61 -14.96
N ALA A 301 -26.46 -13.79 -16.28
CA ALA A 301 -26.07 -15.03 -16.95
C ALA A 301 -24.61 -15.44 -16.62
N PHE A 302 -23.66 -14.50 -16.67
CA PHE A 302 -22.24 -14.76 -16.36
C PHE A 302 -22.03 -15.11 -14.88
N LEU A 303 -22.89 -14.59 -14.00
CA LEU A 303 -22.81 -14.85 -12.58
C LEU A 303 -23.19 -16.30 -12.24
N TYR A 304 -24.02 -16.97 -13.05
CA TYR A 304 -24.28 -18.41 -12.90
C TYR A 304 -23.08 -19.27 -13.30
N ASP A 305 -22.37 -18.92 -14.36
CA ASP A 305 -21.12 -19.61 -14.74
C ASP A 305 -20.06 -19.44 -13.65
N LEU A 306 -19.98 -18.24 -13.05
CA LEU A 306 -19.09 -17.96 -11.91
C LEU A 306 -19.42 -18.80 -10.67
N LEU A 307 -20.71 -19.05 -10.40
CA LEU A 307 -21.16 -19.90 -9.31
C LEU A 307 -20.74 -21.36 -9.52
N GLY A 308 -20.92 -21.90 -10.73
CA GLY A 308 -20.45 -23.25 -11.07
C GLY A 308 -18.93 -23.37 -10.95
N ALA A 309 -18.21 -22.40 -11.51
CA ALA A 309 -16.75 -22.33 -11.49
C ALA A 309 -16.18 -22.25 -10.07
N SER A 310 -16.79 -21.47 -9.19
CA SER A 310 -16.35 -21.33 -7.79
C SER A 310 -16.72 -22.55 -6.95
N GLN A 311 -17.96 -23.06 -7.04
CA GLN A 311 -18.44 -24.10 -6.13
C GLN A 311 -17.92 -25.50 -6.48
N GLU A 312 -17.99 -25.85 -7.77
CA GLU A 312 -17.68 -27.19 -8.26
C GLU A 312 -16.27 -27.29 -8.84
N HIS A 313 -15.58 -26.15 -9.01
CA HIS A 313 -14.36 -26.07 -9.81
C HIS A 313 -14.56 -26.63 -11.22
N LYS A 314 -15.73 -26.35 -11.80
CA LYS A 314 -16.12 -26.81 -13.14
C LYS A 314 -16.78 -25.70 -13.94
N ILE A 315 -16.53 -25.71 -15.24
CA ILE A 315 -17.27 -24.91 -16.23
C ILE A 315 -18.11 -25.82 -17.12
N LYS A 316 -19.18 -25.29 -17.69
CA LYS A 316 -20.06 -26.02 -18.62
C LYS A 316 -20.01 -25.38 -20.01
N PRO A 317 -19.06 -25.78 -20.86
CA PRO A 317 -19.02 -25.29 -22.23
C PRO A 317 -20.26 -25.76 -23.00
N LYS A 318 -20.72 -24.94 -23.95
CA LYS A 318 -21.93 -25.19 -24.73
C LYS A 318 -21.80 -26.51 -25.50
N LYS A 319 -22.76 -27.42 -25.33
CA LYS A 319 -22.80 -28.78 -25.95
C LYS A 319 -21.71 -29.77 -25.49
N PHE A 320 -20.82 -29.40 -24.57
CA PHE A 320 -19.79 -30.30 -24.02
C PHE A 320 -20.10 -30.74 -22.58
N ALA A 321 -19.39 -31.76 -22.11
CA ALA A 321 -19.43 -32.16 -20.70
C ALA A 321 -18.88 -31.04 -19.80
N GLN A 322 -19.24 -31.08 -18.51
CA GLN A 322 -18.57 -30.20 -17.54
C GLN A 322 -17.07 -30.49 -17.57
N THR A 323 -16.28 -29.43 -17.47
CA THR A 323 -14.82 -29.47 -17.54
C THR A 323 -14.24 -28.90 -16.26
N ASP A 324 -13.33 -29.64 -15.63
CA ASP A 324 -12.68 -29.20 -14.40
C ASP A 324 -11.72 -28.03 -14.64
N ILE A 325 -11.64 -27.14 -13.64
CA ILE A 325 -10.72 -26.01 -13.60
C ILE A 325 -10.01 -25.93 -12.24
N ASP A 326 -8.81 -25.37 -12.26
CA ASP A 326 -7.99 -25.06 -11.10
C ASP A 326 -7.61 -23.59 -11.14
N THR A 327 -8.50 -22.70 -10.68
CA THR A 327 -8.24 -21.25 -10.77
C THR A 327 -8.66 -20.53 -9.50
N VAL A 328 -7.92 -19.48 -9.15
CA VAL A 328 -8.34 -18.49 -8.16
C VAL A 328 -9.24 -17.46 -8.84
N ILE A 329 -10.43 -17.26 -8.29
CA ILE A 329 -11.42 -16.32 -8.85
C ILE A 329 -11.43 -15.05 -8.00
N LEU A 330 -10.91 -13.95 -8.59
CA LEU A 330 -10.80 -12.65 -7.93
C LEU A 330 -11.62 -11.60 -8.69
N GLY A 331 -12.70 -11.13 -8.10
CA GLY A 331 -13.46 -10.00 -8.60
C GLY A 331 -13.17 -8.72 -7.82
N HIS A 332 -13.34 -7.56 -8.44
CA HIS A 332 -13.36 -6.30 -7.72
C HIS A 332 -14.56 -5.43 -8.09
N THR A 333 -15.07 -4.65 -7.14
CA THR A 333 -16.24 -3.77 -7.36
C THR A 333 -16.16 -2.49 -6.54
N ASN A 334 -17.06 -1.55 -6.82
CA ASN A 334 -17.23 -0.30 -6.08
C ASN A 334 -18.49 -0.34 -5.18
N GLU A 335 -18.61 0.66 -4.30
CA GLU A 335 -19.72 0.76 -3.35
C GLU A 335 -21.10 0.90 -4.03
N PRO A 336 -21.30 1.80 -5.02
CA PRO A 336 -22.58 1.90 -5.74
C PRO A 336 -23.06 0.58 -6.36
N GLU A 337 -22.20 -0.15 -7.08
CA GLU A 337 -22.59 -1.42 -7.69
C GLU A 337 -22.88 -2.51 -6.65
N TYR A 338 -22.11 -2.53 -5.56
CA TYR A 338 -22.37 -3.47 -4.46
C TYR A 338 -23.72 -3.21 -3.77
N ARG A 339 -24.12 -1.95 -3.58
CA ARG A 339 -25.43 -1.61 -3.00
C ARG A 339 -26.58 -2.05 -3.91
N LYS A 340 -26.47 -1.86 -5.22
CA LYS A 340 -27.47 -2.36 -6.18
C LYS A 340 -27.65 -3.88 -6.07
N LEU A 341 -26.55 -4.61 -5.86
CA LEU A 341 -26.58 -6.06 -5.67
C LEU A 341 -27.26 -6.48 -4.36
N GLN A 342 -27.06 -5.75 -3.26
CA GLN A 342 -27.70 -6.08 -1.97
C GLN A 342 -29.23 -6.03 -2.05
N SER A 343 -29.79 -5.17 -2.90
CA SER A 343 -31.24 -5.07 -3.12
C SER A 343 -31.81 -6.13 -4.07
N ASN A 344 -30.99 -6.94 -4.74
CA ASN A 344 -31.44 -7.90 -5.75
C ASN A 344 -31.55 -9.33 -5.17
N GLU A 345 -32.78 -9.87 -5.07
CA GLU A 345 -33.04 -11.23 -4.58
C GLU A 345 -32.42 -12.32 -5.49
N PHE A 346 -32.39 -12.11 -6.81
CA PHE A 346 -31.78 -13.05 -7.77
C PHE A 346 -30.27 -13.26 -7.56
N MET A 347 -29.64 -12.39 -6.76
CA MET A 347 -28.20 -12.38 -6.48
C MET A 347 -27.85 -12.91 -5.07
N GLU A 348 -28.82 -13.43 -4.33
CA GLU A 348 -28.59 -14.08 -3.03
C GLU A 348 -27.57 -15.22 -3.11
N ALA A 349 -27.68 -16.08 -4.12
CA ALA A 349 -26.73 -17.18 -4.33
C ALA A 349 -25.28 -16.70 -4.50
N LEU A 350 -25.07 -15.59 -5.22
CA LEU A 350 -23.73 -15.01 -5.39
C LEU A 350 -23.20 -14.41 -4.10
N ARG A 351 -24.06 -13.73 -3.31
CA ARG A 351 -23.67 -13.17 -2.01
C ARG A 351 -23.19 -14.27 -1.07
N ASP A 352 -23.90 -15.38 -0.98
CA ASP A 352 -23.51 -16.54 -0.18
C ASP A 352 -22.22 -17.18 -0.67
N ARG A 353 -21.93 -17.12 -1.97
CA ARG A 353 -20.71 -17.70 -2.56
C ARG A 353 -19.55 -16.72 -2.69
N THR A 354 -19.67 -15.54 -2.10
CA THR A 354 -18.64 -14.50 -2.16
C THR A 354 -18.02 -14.22 -0.80
N ILE A 355 -16.69 -14.19 -0.76
CA ILE A 355 -15.94 -13.64 0.38
C ILE A 355 -15.62 -12.20 0.03
N LYS A 356 -16.35 -11.27 0.66
CA LYS A 356 -16.11 -9.84 0.51
C LYS A 356 -14.94 -9.42 1.39
N ILE A 357 -13.97 -8.71 0.81
CA ILE A 357 -12.88 -8.04 1.53
C ILE A 357 -12.99 -6.54 1.28
N ASP A 358 -13.20 -5.77 2.35
CA ASP A 358 -13.25 -4.31 2.29
C ASP A 358 -11.84 -3.74 2.11
N VAL A 359 -11.64 -2.97 1.04
CA VAL A 359 -10.38 -2.27 0.72
C VAL A 359 -10.66 -0.76 0.74
N PRO A 360 -10.59 -0.12 1.92
CA PRO A 360 -10.84 1.32 2.08
C PRO A 360 -9.66 2.15 1.55
N TYR A 361 -9.82 3.47 1.51
CA TYR A 361 -8.67 4.37 1.42
C TYR A 361 -7.83 4.35 2.69
N VAL A 362 -6.57 4.75 2.56
CA VAL A 362 -5.65 4.91 3.67
C VAL A 362 -6.12 6.04 4.61
N THR A 363 -6.01 5.80 5.92
CA THR A 363 -6.40 6.73 7.00
C THR A 363 -5.23 7.16 7.89
N VAL A 364 -4.00 6.80 7.51
CA VAL A 364 -2.75 7.19 8.18
C VAL A 364 -2.03 8.19 7.28
N LEU A 365 -1.65 9.33 7.85
CA LEU A 365 -1.08 10.45 7.09
C LEU A 365 0.25 10.06 6.41
N SER A 366 1.15 9.38 7.13
CA SER A 366 2.44 8.96 6.56
C SER A 366 2.28 7.99 5.39
N ASP A 367 1.33 7.07 5.47
CA ASP A 367 1.01 6.15 4.37
C ASP A 367 0.48 6.92 3.14
N GLU A 368 -0.38 7.92 3.33
CA GLU A 368 -0.90 8.75 2.22
C GLU A 368 0.19 9.62 1.58
N ILE A 369 1.11 10.17 2.38
CA ILE A 369 2.28 10.91 1.87
C ILE A 369 3.13 10.00 0.98
N ASN A 370 3.39 8.77 1.42
CA ASN A 370 4.17 7.80 0.65
C ASN A 370 3.49 7.47 -0.70
N ILE A 371 2.15 7.43 -0.76
CA ILE A 371 1.43 7.25 -2.03
C ILE A 371 1.79 8.36 -3.02
N TYR A 372 1.80 9.62 -2.59
CA TYR A 372 2.11 10.74 -3.49
C TYR A 372 3.60 10.81 -3.83
N GLN A 373 4.49 10.48 -2.90
CA GLN A 373 5.94 10.51 -3.13
C GLN A 373 6.41 9.55 -4.23
N LYS A 374 5.63 8.50 -4.56
CA LYS A 374 5.92 7.61 -5.70
C LYS A 374 6.04 8.38 -7.02
N ASP A 375 5.13 9.33 -7.25
CA ASP A 375 5.07 10.09 -8.49
C ASP A 375 5.70 11.48 -8.35
N TYR A 376 5.59 12.08 -7.16
CA TYR A 376 6.05 13.44 -6.87
C TYR A 376 7.31 13.43 -6.03
N ASN A 377 8.43 13.06 -6.66
CA ASN A 377 9.76 13.05 -6.07
C ASN A 377 10.79 13.76 -6.96
N PRO A 378 12.01 14.06 -6.46
CA PRO A 378 13.03 14.77 -7.23
C PRO A 378 13.51 14.06 -8.51
N VAL A 379 13.25 12.76 -8.65
CA VAL A 379 13.63 11.99 -9.86
C VAL A 379 12.62 12.20 -10.98
N ARG A 380 11.31 12.17 -10.66
CA ARG A 380 10.22 12.33 -11.64
C ARG A 380 9.83 13.79 -11.87
N VAL A 381 9.94 14.64 -10.85
CA VAL A 381 9.53 16.05 -10.90
C VAL A 381 10.77 16.95 -10.92
N ARG A 382 10.94 17.71 -12.00
CA ARG A 382 12.09 18.62 -12.18
C ARG A 382 12.04 19.88 -11.31
N ARG A 383 10.82 20.31 -10.94
CA ARG A 383 10.61 21.50 -10.10
C ARG A 383 10.79 21.14 -8.64
N HIS A 384 11.31 22.07 -7.85
CA HIS A 384 11.40 21.86 -6.42
C HIS A 384 10.00 21.76 -5.81
N ILE A 385 9.74 20.70 -5.04
CA ILE A 385 8.52 20.57 -4.25
C ILE A 385 8.86 21.09 -2.86
N ALA A 386 8.27 22.22 -2.48
CA ALA A 386 8.55 22.82 -1.18
C ALA A 386 8.14 21.87 -0.05
N PRO A 387 8.84 21.88 1.10
CA PRO A 387 8.48 21.11 2.28
C PRO A 387 6.99 21.23 2.65
N HIS A 388 6.45 20.15 3.21
CA HIS A 388 5.05 19.97 3.59
C HIS A 388 4.01 20.03 2.46
N THR A 389 4.37 20.28 1.20
CA THR A 389 3.41 20.38 0.08
C THR A 389 2.61 19.10 -0.14
N LEU A 390 3.25 17.93 -0.09
CA LEU A 390 2.54 16.65 -0.18
C LEU A 390 1.85 16.29 1.16
N GLU A 391 2.43 16.70 2.28
CA GLU A 391 1.88 16.44 3.62
C GLU A 391 0.54 17.13 3.84
N ILE A 392 0.41 18.41 3.51
CA ILE A 392 -0.84 19.16 3.67
C ILE A 392 -1.93 18.64 2.71
N ALA A 393 -1.57 18.25 1.49
CA ALA A 393 -2.49 17.62 0.55
C ALA A 393 -2.99 16.27 1.07
N ALA A 394 -2.07 15.44 1.58
CA ALA A 394 -2.39 14.15 2.20
C ALA A 394 -3.23 14.32 3.46
N MET A 395 -2.91 15.31 4.29
CA MET A 395 -3.63 15.61 5.53
C MET A 395 -5.08 15.98 5.23
N TRP A 396 -5.31 16.89 4.28
CA TRP A 396 -6.66 17.23 3.85
C TRP A 396 -7.42 15.99 3.35
N SER A 397 -6.79 15.19 2.48
CA SER A 397 -7.39 13.97 1.93
C SER A 397 -7.78 12.98 3.03
N VAL A 398 -6.89 12.70 3.98
CA VAL A 398 -7.16 11.81 5.12
C VAL A 398 -8.28 12.35 5.99
N LEU A 399 -8.32 13.65 6.28
CA LEU A 399 -9.42 14.24 7.05
C LEU A 399 -10.78 14.03 6.37
N THR A 400 -10.85 14.07 5.03
CA THR A 400 -12.11 13.78 4.32
C THR A 400 -12.60 12.32 4.47
N ARG A 401 -11.71 11.41 4.86
CA ARG A 401 -11.95 9.96 4.95
C ARG A 401 -12.25 9.48 6.37
N LEU A 402 -11.95 10.31 7.37
CA LEU A 402 -12.17 10.00 8.78
C LEU A 402 -13.62 10.30 9.19
N GLU A 403 -14.18 9.43 10.02
CA GLU A 403 -15.46 9.68 10.69
C GLU A 403 -15.23 10.63 11.87
N GLU A 404 -16.24 11.46 12.18
CA GLU A 404 -16.17 12.35 13.35
C GLU A 404 -15.97 11.52 14.64
N PRO A 405 -15.04 11.92 15.53
CA PRO A 405 -14.83 11.22 16.80
C PRO A 405 -16.07 11.32 17.69
N LYS A 406 -16.50 10.18 18.25
CA LYS A 406 -17.58 10.15 19.26
C LYS A 406 -17.15 10.70 20.62
N HIS A 407 -15.84 10.72 20.88
CA HIS A 407 -15.28 11.21 22.13
C HIS A 407 -15.34 12.74 22.20
N HIS A 408 -16.07 13.27 23.18
CA HIS A 408 -16.15 14.72 23.41
C HIS A 408 -14.75 15.32 23.64
N GLY A 409 -14.46 16.43 22.96
CA GLY A 409 -13.19 17.15 23.10
C GLY A 409 -12.03 16.63 22.24
N LEU A 410 -12.24 15.57 21.43
CA LEU A 410 -11.28 15.14 20.43
C LEU A 410 -11.66 15.76 19.08
N SER A 411 -10.76 16.51 18.44
CA SER A 411 -10.97 17.02 17.08
C SER A 411 -10.58 15.99 16.02
N LEU A 412 -11.09 16.16 14.79
CA LEU A 412 -10.73 15.30 13.66
C LEU A 412 -9.22 15.33 13.36
N LEU A 413 -8.59 16.50 13.47
CA LEU A 413 -7.14 16.67 13.31
C LEU A 413 -6.36 15.96 14.42
N GLN A 414 -6.81 16.03 15.67
CA GLN A 414 -6.20 15.28 16.77
C GLN A 414 -6.34 13.76 16.57
N LYS A 415 -7.50 13.30 16.08
CA LYS A 415 -7.70 11.89 15.71
C LYS A 415 -6.75 11.45 14.60
N LEU A 416 -6.57 12.26 13.56
CA LEU A 416 -5.57 12.02 12.50
C LEU A 416 -4.16 11.89 13.08
N LYS A 417 -3.76 12.81 13.98
CA LYS A 417 -2.45 12.79 14.65
C LYS A 417 -2.25 11.50 15.48
N LEU A 418 -3.25 11.08 16.24
CA LEU A 418 -3.24 9.81 16.99
C LEU A 418 -3.09 8.60 16.06
N TYR A 419 -3.82 8.60 14.94
CA TYR A 419 -3.74 7.52 13.95
C TYR A 419 -2.38 7.45 13.27
N ASN A 420 -1.71 8.59 13.14
CA ASN A 420 -0.35 8.73 12.65
C ASN A 420 0.73 8.53 13.74
N GLY A 421 0.37 7.97 14.89
CA GLY A 421 1.31 7.60 15.95
C GLY A 421 1.74 8.74 16.88
N LYS A 422 1.21 9.97 16.74
CA LYS A 422 1.49 11.05 17.70
C LYS A 422 0.79 10.75 19.03
N THR A 423 1.46 11.04 20.14
CA THR A 423 0.88 10.93 21.49
C THR A 423 0.19 12.24 21.85
N LEU A 424 -1.02 12.18 22.41
CA LEU A 424 -1.73 13.32 22.96
C LEU A 424 -2.01 13.12 24.45
N PRO A 425 -1.96 14.19 25.27
CA PRO A 425 -2.32 14.09 26.69
C PRO A 425 -3.72 13.47 26.87
N GLY A 426 -3.83 12.49 27.77
CA GLY A 426 -5.08 11.79 28.04
C GLY A 426 -5.41 10.64 27.07
N PHE A 427 -4.57 10.37 26.07
CA PHE A 427 -4.76 9.26 25.13
C PHE A 427 -3.61 8.25 25.20
N THR A 428 -3.96 6.99 25.36
CA THR A 428 -3.02 5.85 25.32
C THR A 428 -3.13 5.09 24.00
N ALA A 429 -2.16 4.21 23.71
CA ALA A 429 -2.21 3.33 22.55
C ALA A 429 -3.47 2.44 22.52
N GLU A 430 -3.99 2.05 23.69
CA GLU A 430 -5.23 1.26 23.78
C GLU A 430 -6.45 2.10 23.40
N ASN A 431 -6.49 3.38 23.80
CA ASN A 431 -7.55 4.29 23.35
C ASN A 431 -7.55 4.45 21.82
N VAL A 432 -6.37 4.51 21.18
CA VAL A 432 -6.27 4.58 19.73
C VAL A 432 -6.79 3.29 19.06
N LYS A 433 -6.48 2.12 19.62
CA LYS A 433 -7.04 0.84 19.13
C LYS A 433 -8.56 0.82 19.26
N GLN A 434 -9.11 1.31 20.37
CA GLN A 434 -10.55 1.41 20.58
C GLN A 434 -11.19 2.36 19.56
N LEU A 435 -10.63 3.55 19.35
CA LEU A 435 -11.12 4.50 18.33
C LEU A 435 -11.20 3.87 16.94
N ARG A 436 -10.23 3.02 16.57
CA ARG A 436 -10.24 2.30 15.29
C ARG A 436 -11.25 1.15 15.22
N ARG A 437 -11.67 0.58 16.35
CA ARG A 437 -12.70 -0.47 16.42
C ARG A 437 -14.13 0.07 16.40
N GLU A 438 -14.33 1.32 16.84
CA GLU A 438 -15.66 1.95 16.94
C GLU A 438 -16.23 2.43 15.59
N VAL A 439 -15.36 2.59 14.59
CA VAL A 439 -15.67 3.06 13.24
C VAL A 439 -15.79 1.88 12.29
N ARG A 440 -16.74 1.95 11.35
CA ARG A 440 -17.03 0.86 10.40
C ARG A 440 -16.78 1.23 8.95
N HIS A 441 -16.85 2.51 8.59
CA HIS A 441 -16.86 2.95 7.21
C HIS A 441 -15.75 3.97 6.90
N GLU A 442 -14.78 4.12 7.81
CA GLU A 442 -13.63 4.98 7.57
C GLU A 442 -12.83 4.56 6.35
N GLY A 443 -12.49 5.56 5.52
CA GLY A 443 -11.84 5.33 4.24
C GLY A 443 -12.73 4.72 3.15
N MET A 444 -13.97 4.31 3.44
CA MET A 444 -14.91 3.88 2.39
C MET A 444 -15.57 5.06 1.66
N MET A 445 -15.49 6.25 2.26
CA MET A 445 -15.88 7.53 1.69
C MET A 445 -14.73 8.53 1.80
N GLY A 446 -14.88 9.68 1.15
CA GLY A 446 -13.86 10.73 1.12
C GLY A 446 -13.25 10.92 -0.26
N ILE A 447 -12.23 11.77 -0.30
CA ILE A 447 -11.52 12.09 -1.53
C ILE A 447 -10.52 10.99 -1.88
N SER A 448 -10.53 10.56 -3.14
CA SER A 448 -9.61 9.55 -3.65
C SER A 448 -8.17 10.09 -3.75
N PRO A 449 -7.14 9.22 -3.61
CA PRO A 449 -5.76 9.62 -3.90
C PRO A 449 -5.60 10.17 -5.33
N ARG A 450 -6.29 9.58 -6.31
CA ARG A 450 -6.24 10.00 -7.73
C ARG A 450 -6.66 11.46 -7.92
N TYR A 451 -7.71 11.89 -7.22
CA TYR A 451 -8.14 13.29 -7.28
C TYR A 451 -7.04 14.24 -6.80
N VAL A 452 -6.38 13.90 -5.68
CA VAL A 452 -5.31 14.73 -5.13
C VAL A 452 -4.10 14.77 -6.06
N GLN A 453 -3.72 13.62 -6.64
CA GLN A 453 -2.66 13.54 -7.65
C GLN A 453 -2.99 14.42 -8.87
N ASP A 454 -4.21 14.34 -9.41
CA ASP A 454 -4.66 15.22 -10.50
C ASP A 454 -4.50 16.70 -10.12
N LYS A 455 -4.83 17.07 -8.88
CA LYS A 455 -4.68 18.46 -8.42
C LYS A 455 -3.23 18.90 -8.27
N ILE A 456 -2.35 18.04 -7.76
CA ILE A 456 -0.91 18.30 -7.70
C ILE A 456 -0.34 18.47 -9.13
N SER A 457 -0.72 17.58 -10.06
CA SER A 457 -0.33 17.67 -11.47
C SER A 457 -0.81 18.96 -12.12
N ASN A 458 -2.07 19.36 -11.90
CA ASN A 458 -2.60 20.63 -12.39
C ASN A 458 -1.82 21.83 -11.83
N SER A 459 -1.49 21.83 -10.53
CA SER A 459 -0.69 22.89 -9.92
C SER A 459 0.71 23.00 -10.55
N LEU A 460 1.33 21.88 -10.93
CA LEU A 460 2.62 21.86 -11.62
C LEU A 460 2.54 22.45 -13.04
N VAL A 461 1.42 22.24 -13.73
CA VAL A 461 1.22 22.70 -15.12
C VAL A 461 0.77 24.16 -15.19
N ALA A 462 -0.18 24.57 -14.34
CA ALA A 462 -0.81 25.88 -14.39
C ALA A 462 0.14 27.03 -14.01
N ASN A 463 1.16 26.75 -13.19
CA ASN A 463 2.03 27.77 -12.64
C ASN A 463 3.39 27.81 -13.34
N THR A 464 3.41 28.03 -14.65
CA THR A 464 4.63 27.95 -15.47
C THR A 464 5.77 28.84 -14.99
N ASN A 465 5.46 30.01 -14.40
CA ASN A 465 6.44 30.98 -13.91
C ASN A 465 7.01 30.67 -12.52
N ALA A 466 6.38 29.78 -11.75
CA ALA A 466 6.88 29.39 -10.43
C ALA A 466 8.01 28.37 -10.57
N THR A 467 9.12 28.56 -9.84
CA THR A 467 10.24 27.60 -9.87
C THR A 467 10.03 26.45 -8.88
N SER A 468 9.15 26.66 -7.90
CA SER A 468 8.75 25.68 -6.90
C SER A 468 7.24 25.41 -6.88
N LEU A 469 6.85 24.20 -6.50
CA LEU A 469 5.48 23.87 -6.12
C LEU A 469 5.35 24.06 -4.61
N ASN A 470 4.45 24.95 -4.17
CA ASN A 470 4.25 25.24 -2.75
C ASN A 470 2.88 24.76 -2.22
N PRO A 471 2.71 24.68 -0.89
CA PRO A 471 1.48 24.21 -0.25
C PRO A 471 0.21 24.95 -0.68
N PHE A 472 0.27 26.28 -0.84
CA PHE A 472 -0.90 27.09 -1.16
C PHE A 472 -1.39 26.87 -2.58
N MET A 473 -0.49 26.65 -3.54
CA MET A 473 -0.85 26.33 -4.92
C MET A 473 -1.69 25.05 -4.98
N VAL A 474 -1.30 24.03 -4.21
CA VAL A 474 -2.03 22.76 -4.14
C VAL A 474 -3.35 22.92 -3.40
N LEU A 475 -3.38 23.61 -2.25
CA LEU A 475 -4.63 23.83 -1.49
C LEU A 475 -5.66 24.62 -2.30
N ASN A 476 -5.23 25.64 -3.04
CA ASN A 476 -6.13 26.43 -3.88
C ASN A 476 -6.71 25.59 -5.02
N GLU A 477 -5.92 24.71 -5.61
CA GLU A 477 -6.35 23.80 -6.69
C GLU A 477 -7.26 22.67 -6.18
N LEU A 478 -7.03 22.20 -4.94
CA LEU A 478 -7.94 21.29 -4.24
C LEU A 478 -9.29 21.99 -3.95
N GLU A 479 -9.27 23.20 -3.39
CA GLU A 479 -10.46 23.96 -3.01
C GLU A 479 -11.30 24.36 -4.23
N SER A 480 -10.68 24.90 -5.28
CA SER A 480 -11.36 25.27 -6.53
C SER A 480 -11.92 24.05 -7.26
N GLY A 481 -11.20 22.93 -7.20
CA GLY A 481 -11.60 21.68 -7.82
C GLY A 481 -12.83 21.03 -7.20
N LEU A 482 -13.24 21.40 -5.98
CA LEU A 482 -14.40 20.82 -5.31
C LEU A 482 -15.72 21.18 -6.00
N VAL A 483 -15.76 22.32 -6.70
CA VAL A 483 -16.96 22.82 -7.40
C VAL A 483 -17.39 21.85 -8.51
N HIS A 484 -16.43 21.29 -9.23
CA HIS A 484 -16.68 20.41 -10.38
C HIS A 484 -16.54 18.92 -10.03
N HIS A 485 -16.38 18.57 -8.76
CA HIS A 485 -16.20 17.18 -8.35
C HIS A 485 -17.51 16.39 -8.41
N SER A 486 -17.65 15.52 -9.41
CA SER A 486 -18.89 14.76 -9.69
C SER A 486 -19.32 13.78 -8.59
N LEU A 487 -18.37 13.23 -7.82
CA LEU A 487 -18.67 12.27 -6.75
C LEU A 487 -19.04 12.92 -5.40
N ILE A 488 -19.11 14.25 -5.30
CA ILE A 488 -19.57 14.93 -4.08
C ILE A 488 -21.08 15.17 -4.23
N PRO A 489 -21.94 14.46 -3.48
CA PRO A 489 -23.36 14.38 -3.78
C PRO A 489 -24.16 15.62 -3.39
N ASN A 490 -23.65 16.47 -2.48
CA ASN A 490 -24.38 17.63 -1.96
C ASN A 490 -23.45 18.79 -1.57
N GLU A 491 -24.03 19.99 -1.43
CA GLU A 491 -23.30 21.21 -1.05
C GLU A 491 -22.80 21.16 0.40
N ASP A 492 -23.53 20.51 1.32
CA ASP A 492 -23.12 20.39 2.72
C ASP A 492 -21.78 19.67 2.88
N LEU A 493 -21.58 18.57 2.14
CA LEU A 493 -20.31 17.84 2.13
C LEU A 493 -19.20 18.65 1.47
N ARG A 494 -19.54 19.39 0.40
CA ARG A 494 -18.60 20.31 -0.25
C ARG A 494 -18.11 21.38 0.72
N GLU A 495 -19.02 21.99 1.46
CA GLU A 495 -18.72 23.01 2.45
C GLU A 495 -17.90 22.44 3.61
N ARG A 496 -18.23 21.23 4.09
CA ARG A 496 -17.41 20.51 5.07
C ARG A 496 -15.98 20.34 4.55
N TYR A 497 -15.78 19.94 3.30
CA TYR A 497 -14.44 19.77 2.74
C TYR A 497 -13.68 21.09 2.56
N ARG A 498 -14.36 22.21 2.25
CA ARG A 498 -13.77 23.55 2.28
C ARG A 498 -13.31 23.94 3.69
N GLN A 499 -14.13 23.66 4.72
CA GLN A 499 -13.75 23.91 6.11
C GLN A 499 -12.51 23.08 6.52
N LEU A 500 -12.39 21.84 6.03
CA LEU A 500 -11.19 21.02 6.24
C LEU A 500 -9.94 21.64 5.59
N VAL A 501 -10.08 22.34 4.45
CA VAL A 501 -8.95 23.09 3.84
C VAL A 501 -8.47 24.15 4.82
N SER A 502 -9.37 24.89 5.47
CA SER A 502 -9.01 25.90 6.48
C SER A 502 -8.29 25.30 7.68
N ILE A 503 -8.76 24.16 8.19
CA ILE A 503 -8.10 23.45 9.30
C ILE A 503 -6.66 23.04 8.93
N VAL A 504 -6.46 22.57 7.70
CA VAL A 504 -5.11 22.20 7.21
C VAL A 504 -4.23 23.43 6.98
N LYS A 505 -4.80 24.55 6.51
CA LYS A 505 -4.09 25.84 6.41
C LYS A 505 -3.61 26.31 7.79
N ASP A 506 -4.43 26.16 8.83
CA ASP A 506 -4.08 26.50 10.21
C ASP A 506 -2.98 25.56 10.75
N GLU A 507 -3.07 24.24 10.53
CA GLU A 507 -2.02 23.31 10.93
C GLU A 507 -0.70 23.59 10.20
N TYR A 508 -0.74 23.87 8.90
CA TYR A 508 0.44 24.27 8.14
C TYR A 508 1.06 25.55 8.71
N THR A 509 0.22 26.52 9.06
CA THR A 509 0.66 27.77 9.70
C THR A 509 1.43 27.49 10.98
N ASP A 510 0.94 26.60 11.83
CA ASP A 510 1.61 26.24 13.07
C ASP A 510 2.91 25.46 12.83
N ILE A 511 2.96 24.60 11.81
CA ILE A 511 4.18 23.91 11.39
C ILE A 511 5.26 24.94 11.02
N VAL A 512 4.99 25.81 10.04
CA VAL A 512 6.00 26.75 9.54
C VAL A 512 6.38 27.82 10.56
N LYS A 513 5.46 28.24 11.43
CA LYS A 513 5.79 29.11 12.57
C LYS A 513 6.83 28.46 13.46
N ASN A 514 6.61 27.20 13.86
CA ASN A 514 7.55 26.47 14.71
C ASN A 514 8.91 26.29 14.03
N GLU A 515 8.94 26.03 12.73
CA GLU A 515 10.20 25.88 11.98
C GLU A 515 10.97 27.18 11.87
N VAL A 516 10.30 28.30 11.56
CA VAL A 516 10.91 29.64 11.51
C VAL A 516 11.40 30.06 12.90
N GLN A 517 10.59 29.82 13.95
CA GLN A 517 10.99 30.08 15.33
C GLN A 517 12.27 29.31 15.71
N ARG A 518 12.34 28.03 15.35
CA ARG A 518 13.54 27.20 15.57
C ARG A 518 14.72 27.66 14.72
N ALA A 519 14.50 28.03 13.47
CA ALA A 519 15.55 28.54 12.60
C ALA A 519 16.14 29.86 13.13
N ILE A 520 15.35 30.68 13.78
CA ILE A 520 15.79 31.90 14.48
C ILE A 520 16.54 31.52 15.78
N ALA A 521 15.91 30.71 16.64
CA ALA A 521 16.43 30.33 17.95
C ALA A 521 17.67 29.41 17.89
N ALA A 522 18.02 28.85 16.73
CA ALA A 522 19.23 28.05 16.51
C ALA A 522 20.56 28.83 16.63
N ASP A 523 20.55 30.03 17.23
CA ASP A 523 21.75 30.66 17.79
C ASP A 523 22.17 29.89 19.06
N GLU A 524 23.03 28.88 18.86
CA GLU A 524 23.52 28.02 19.94
C GLU A 524 24.26 28.81 21.03
N GLU A 525 24.93 29.91 20.69
CA GLU A 525 25.60 30.76 21.67
C GLU A 525 24.60 31.51 22.54
N ALA A 526 23.53 32.04 21.93
CA ALA A 526 22.46 32.70 22.67
C ALA A 526 21.69 31.72 23.57
N LEU A 527 21.36 30.52 23.08
CA LEU A 527 20.72 29.48 23.90
C LEU A 527 21.61 29.03 25.07
N THR A 528 22.90 28.85 24.83
CA THR A 528 23.85 28.48 25.88
C THR A 528 23.93 29.55 26.97
N ARG A 529 23.96 30.84 26.58
CA ARG A 529 23.95 31.96 27.53
C ARG A 529 22.63 32.04 28.31
N LEU A 530 21.49 31.91 27.64
CA LEU A 530 20.17 31.95 28.27
C LEU A 530 19.98 30.77 29.24
N CYS A 531 20.41 29.57 28.84
CA CYS A 531 20.39 28.37 29.67
C CYS A 531 21.27 28.55 30.91
N ALA A 532 22.52 29.01 30.74
CA ALA A 532 23.41 29.25 31.87
C ALA A 532 22.80 30.24 32.86
N ASN A 533 22.24 31.35 32.37
CA ASN A 533 21.57 32.33 33.22
C ASN A 533 20.34 31.75 33.94
N TYR A 534 19.52 30.95 33.25
CA TYR A 534 18.38 30.27 33.88
C TYR A 534 18.83 29.30 34.98
N ILE A 535 19.83 28.46 34.71
CA ILE A 535 20.34 27.48 35.68
C ILE A 535 20.98 28.16 36.89
N ASP A 536 21.73 29.25 36.70
CA ASP A 536 22.32 30.02 37.80
C ASP A 536 21.22 30.56 38.74
N ASN A 537 20.13 31.09 38.17
CA ASN A 537 18.98 31.57 38.95
C ASN A 537 18.19 30.43 39.63
N VAL A 538 17.98 29.30 38.93
CA VAL A 538 17.29 28.13 39.50
C VAL A 538 18.09 27.51 40.65
N LYS A 539 19.42 27.41 40.49
CA LYS A 539 20.32 26.93 41.55
C LYS A 539 20.23 27.85 42.77
N ALA A 540 20.38 29.15 42.58
CA ALA A 540 20.32 30.11 43.67
C ALA A 540 18.94 30.10 44.37
N TYR A 541 17.85 30.00 43.62
CA TYR A 541 16.49 29.89 44.16
C TYR A 541 16.29 28.62 45.00
N THR A 542 16.71 27.46 44.48
CA THR A 542 16.53 26.17 45.17
C THR A 542 17.44 26.03 46.40
N GLN A 543 18.63 26.63 46.38
CA GLN A 543 19.60 26.59 47.49
C GLN A 543 19.44 27.76 48.47
N ARG A 544 18.54 28.73 48.20
CA ARG A 544 18.42 30.00 48.95
C ARG A 544 19.73 30.78 49.00
N GLU A 545 20.46 30.75 47.89
CA GLU A 545 21.67 31.51 47.66
C GLU A 545 21.38 32.74 46.80
N LYS A 546 22.36 33.64 46.69
CA LYS A 546 22.31 34.80 45.82
C LYS A 546 23.04 34.53 44.50
N VAL A 547 22.58 35.17 43.42
CA VAL A 547 23.24 35.12 42.11
C VAL A 547 24.19 36.29 42.01
N LYS A 548 25.44 36.04 41.58
CA LYS A 548 26.42 37.10 41.38
C LYS A 548 26.16 37.82 40.06
N ASN A 549 25.81 39.10 40.12
CA ASN A 549 25.58 39.91 38.94
C ASN A 549 26.91 40.11 38.18
N ARG A 550 26.93 39.71 36.90
CA ARG A 550 28.14 39.74 36.05
C ARG A 550 28.65 41.14 35.74
N PHE A 551 27.82 42.16 35.85
CA PHE A 551 28.17 43.55 35.51
C PHE A 551 28.56 44.37 36.74
N THR A 552 27.90 44.17 37.88
CA THR A 552 28.17 44.92 39.12
C THR A 552 29.05 44.15 40.10
N GLY A 553 29.17 42.83 39.93
CA GLY A 553 29.88 41.93 40.83
C GLY A 553 29.20 41.71 42.18
N GLN A 554 28.01 42.30 42.40
CA GLN A 554 27.25 42.23 43.64
C GLN A 554 26.35 40.99 43.68
N ASP A 555 26.04 40.53 44.89
CA ASP A 555 25.14 39.41 45.13
C ASP A 555 23.68 39.88 45.12
N GLU A 556 22.90 39.41 44.16
CA GLU A 556 21.49 39.75 43.95
C GLU A 556 20.59 38.54 44.24
N GLU A 557 19.33 38.81 44.58
CA GLU A 557 18.32 37.75 44.72
C GLU A 557 18.05 37.10 43.34
N PRO A 558 17.69 35.80 43.30
CA PRO A 558 17.38 35.12 42.04
C PRO A 558 16.26 35.83 41.27
N ASP A 559 16.46 36.06 39.97
CA ASP A 559 15.48 36.71 39.10
C ASP A 559 14.34 35.75 38.78
N GLU A 560 13.33 35.77 39.64
CA GLU A 560 12.14 34.95 39.47
C GLU A 560 11.32 35.36 38.24
N ARG A 561 11.40 36.62 37.79
CA ARG A 561 10.72 37.07 36.57
C ARG A 561 11.34 36.44 35.34
N LEU A 562 12.67 36.40 35.27
CA LEU A 562 13.38 35.70 34.20
C LEU A 562 12.99 34.22 34.16
N MET A 563 13.08 33.52 35.31
CA MET A 563 12.73 32.10 35.38
C MET A 563 11.28 31.83 34.95
N ARG A 564 10.33 32.63 35.44
CA ARG A 564 8.92 32.51 35.04
C ARG A 564 8.71 32.76 33.55
N SER A 565 9.40 33.74 32.97
CA SER A 565 9.28 34.06 31.54
C SER A 565 9.71 32.92 30.61
N ILE A 566 10.51 31.98 31.10
CA ILE A 566 10.90 30.73 30.41
C ILE A 566 9.90 29.61 30.74
N GLU A 567 9.62 29.38 32.02
CA GLU A 567 8.73 28.30 32.51
C GLU A 567 7.32 28.37 31.93
N GLU A 568 6.79 29.57 31.74
CA GLU A 568 5.45 29.80 31.16
C GLU A 568 5.36 29.43 29.68
N ARG A 569 6.49 29.36 28.95
CA ARG A 569 6.51 29.00 27.53
C ARG A 569 6.19 27.54 27.27
N ILE A 570 6.29 26.71 28.30
CA ILE A 570 5.92 25.29 28.28
C ILE A 570 4.76 25.01 29.26
N ASP A 571 3.91 26.02 29.47
CA ASP A 571 2.66 25.96 30.24
C ASP A 571 2.85 25.47 31.70
N ILE A 572 3.97 25.81 32.35
CA ILE A 572 4.14 25.50 33.77
C ILE A 572 3.35 26.52 34.62
N PRO A 573 2.26 26.09 35.29
CA PRO A 573 1.47 26.98 36.13
C PRO A 573 2.27 27.42 37.35
N GLU A 574 1.92 28.57 37.92
CA GLU A 574 2.63 29.14 39.08
C GLU A 574 2.67 28.19 40.28
N SER A 575 1.60 27.42 40.49
CA SER A 575 1.53 26.40 41.56
C SER A 575 2.56 25.26 41.42
N ARG A 576 3.14 25.06 40.23
CA ARG A 576 4.12 23.99 39.96
C ARG A 576 5.54 24.50 39.66
N LYS A 577 5.80 25.80 39.87
CA LYS A 577 7.13 26.38 39.60
C LYS A 577 8.23 25.72 40.44
N ASP A 578 7.95 25.47 41.72
CA ASP A 578 8.92 24.92 42.65
C ASP A 578 9.27 23.46 42.32
N ASP A 579 8.26 22.67 41.95
CA ASP A 579 8.43 21.28 41.52
C ASP A 579 9.32 21.23 40.27
N PHE A 580 9.01 22.04 39.26
CA PHE A 580 9.75 22.06 38.01
C PHE A 580 11.22 22.46 38.22
N ARG A 581 11.48 23.49 39.02
CA ARG A 581 12.85 23.94 39.37
C ARG A 581 13.63 22.84 40.08
N ARG A 582 13.01 22.12 41.01
CA ARG A 582 13.61 20.97 41.70
C ARG A 582 13.87 19.80 40.76
N GLU A 583 12.93 19.49 39.86
CA GLU A 583 13.11 18.46 38.83
C GLU A 583 14.34 18.75 37.96
N ILE A 584 14.54 20.00 37.53
CA ILE A 584 15.72 20.40 36.74
C ILE A 584 17.01 20.23 37.55
N MET A 585 17.06 20.67 38.81
CA MET A 585 18.25 20.51 39.65
C MET A 585 18.58 19.03 39.94
N ASN A 586 17.56 18.21 40.17
CA ASN A 586 17.72 16.77 40.36
C ASN A 586 18.24 16.10 39.09
N TYR A 587 17.73 16.51 37.92
CA TYR A 587 18.19 16.00 36.62
C TYR A 587 19.66 16.35 36.36
N ILE A 588 20.08 17.59 36.68
CA ILE A 588 21.48 18.02 36.60
C ILE A 588 22.36 17.21 37.55
N GLY A 589 21.90 17.00 38.80
CA GLY A 589 22.60 16.20 39.80
C GLY A 589 22.80 14.74 39.36
N ALA A 590 21.77 14.12 38.80
CA ALA A 590 21.84 12.76 38.28
C ALA A 590 22.86 12.64 37.12
N LEU A 591 22.86 13.59 36.19
CA LEU A 591 23.85 13.64 35.10
C LEU A 591 25.28 13.79 35.61
N ALA A 592 25.49 14.63 36.64
CA ALA A 592 26.81 14.83 37.23
C ALA A 592 27.33 13.57 37.93
N ILE A 593 26.46 12.79 38.59
CA ILE A 593 26.81 11.48 39.19
C ILE A 593 27.26 10.49 38.11
N ASP A 594 26.63 10.51 36.94
CA ASP A 594 26.99 9.69 35.77
C ASP A 594 28.23 10.22 35.01
N GLY A 595 28.90 11.27 35.51
CA GLY A 595 30.07 11.89 34.88
C GLY A 595 29.75 12.67 33.60
N LYS A 596 28.48 13.01 33.36
CA LYS A 596 28.02 13.76 32.18
C LYS A 596 27.86 15.25 32.51
N VAL A 597 28.17 16.09 31.53
CA VAL A 597 27.99 17.56 31.65
C VAL A 597 26.60 17.92 31.16
N PHE A 598 25.89 18.74 31.94
CA PHE A 598 24.60 19.28 31.54
C PHE A 598 24.73 20.29 30.40
N ASN A 599 23.83 20.20 29.42
CA ASN A 599 23.66 21.15 28.32
C ASN A 599 22.16 21.37 28.12
N TYR A 600 21.74 22.53 27.62
CA TYR A 600 20.35 22.81 27.25
C TYR A 600 19.70 21.70 26.39
N LYS A 601 20.48 21.01 25.53
CA LYS A 601 20.00 19.87 24.71
C LYS A 601 19.72 18.58 25.48
N THR A 602 20.19 18.47 26.72
CA THR A 602 20.03 17.23 27.52
C THR A 602 18.62 17.08 28.07
N ASN A 603 17.85 18.17 28.20
CA ASN A 603 16.46 18.13 28.65
C ASN A 603 15.53 18.74 27.60
N GLU A 604 14.73 17.92 26.93
CA GLU A 604 13.85 18.36 25.83
C GLU A 604 12.83 19.43 26.26
N ARG A 605 12.28 19.34 27.48
CA ARG A 605 11.30 20.32 27.99
C ARG A 605 11.96 21.68 28.18
N LEU A 606 13.13 21.71 28.81
CA LEU A 606 13.87 22.95 29.02
C LEU A 606 14.37 23.53 27.69
N GLN A 607 14.88 22.68 26.79
CA GLN A 607 15.29 23.11 25.45
C GLN A 607 14.16 23.86 24.75
N LYS A 608 12.95 23.28 24.71
CA LYS A 608 11.79 23.90 24.07
C LYS A 608 11.42 25.25 24.73
N ALA A 609 11.46 25.32 26.06
CA ALA A 609 11.18 26.56 26.78
C ALA A 609 12.18 27.68 26.44
N LEU A 610 13.47 27.35 26.39
CA LEU A 610 14.55 28.28 26.06
C LEU A 610 14.46 28.75 24.60
N GLU A 611 14.18 27.85 23.66
CA GLU A 611 13.97 28.20 22.24
C GLU A 611 12.80 29.19 22.07
N MET A 612 11.68 28.94 22.74
CA MET A 612 10.51 29.82 22.69
C MET A 612 10.76 31.19 23.34
N LYS A 613 11.52 31.23 24.44
CA LYS A 613 11.91 32.49 25.09
C LYS A 613 12.89 33.29 24.24
N LEU A 614 13.92 32.64 23.70
CA LEU A 614 14.92 33.30 22.86
C LEU A 614 14.27 33.89 21.60
N PHE A 615 13.34 33.17 20.99
CA PHE A 615 12.56 33.69 19.87
C PHE A 615 11.76 34.95 20.27
N GLU A 616 11.06 34.92 21.41
CA GLU A 616 10.29 36.08 21.88
C GLU A 616 11.18 37.30 22.09
N ASP A 617 12.40 37.12 22.62
CA ASP A 617 13.35 38.21 22.85
C ASP A 617 13.96 38.75 21.53
N GLN A 618 14.05 37.90 20.50
CA GLN A 618 14.65 38.26 19.21
C GLN A 618 13.64 38.70 18.15
N LYS A 619 12.34 38.42 18.31
CA LYS A 619 11.32 38.70 17.28
C LYS A 619 11.30 40.18 16.85
N ASP A 620 11.46 41.09 17.80
CA ASP A 620 11.47 42.53 17.57
C ASP A 620 12.81 43.01 17.00
N THR A 621 13.91 42.34 17.37
CA THR A 621 15.28 42.64 16.91
C THR A 621 15.48 42.23 15.45
N ILE A 622 14.86 41.12 15.03
CA ILE A 622 14.90 40.65 13.64
C ILE A 622 13.98 41.52 12.76
N LYS A 623 13.12 42.37 13.37
CA LYS A 623 12.11 43.16 12.68
C LYS A 623 11.45 42.34 11.58
N LEU A 624 10.85 41.20 11.94
CA LEU A 624 10.12 40.36 10.97
C LEU A 624 9.11 41.19 10.16
N THR A 625 8.57 42.27 10.74
CA THR A 625 7.73 43.27 10.06
C THR A 625 8.42 44.04 8.92
N SER A 626 9.74 44.24 8.96
CA SER A 626 10.51 44.86 7.87
C SER A 626 10.76 43.95 6.66
N LEU A 627 10.52 42.63 6.76
CA LEU A 627 10.54 41.72 5.60
C LEU A 627 9.47 42.06 4.55
N VAL A 628 8.43 42.80 4.95
CA VAL A 628 7.35 43.26 4.06
C VAL A 628 7.73 44.57 3.35
N SER A 629 8.83 45.22 3.75
CA SER A 629 9.31 46.48 3.18
C SER A 629 10.50 46.26 2.25
N ASN A 630 10.51 46.93 1.10
CA ASN A 630 11.56 46.80 0.07
C ASN A 630 12.95 47.34 0.49
N VAL A 631 13.10 47.90 1.70
CA VAL A 631 14.33 48.51 2.19
C VAL A 631 14.74 47.84 3.49
N VAL A 632 15.68 46.91 3.40
CA VAL A 632 16.26 46.19 4.53
C VAL A 632 17.71 46.64 4.68
N ASP A 633 18.14 46.98 5.90
CA ASP A 633 19.55 47.31 6.15
C ASP A 633 20.43 46.06 6.03
N LYS A 634 21.73 46.28 5.81
CA LYS A 634 22.69 45.19 5.51
C LYS A 634 22.77 44.15 6.65
N ASP A 635 22.73 44.60 7.90
CA ASP A 635 22.83 43.71 9.07
C ASP A 635 21.56 42.85 9.23
N THR A 636 20.38 43.42 8.94
CA THR A 636 19.12 42.68 8.94
C THR A 636 19.07 41.66 7.78
N GLN A 637 19.59 42.02 6.60
CA GLN A 637 19.67 41.10 5.47
C GLN A 637 20.57 39.90 5.76
N GLU A 638 21.74 40.10 6.37
CA GLU A 638 22.63 39.00 6.77
C GLU A 638 21.95 38.03 7.75
N LYS A 639 21.16 38.55 8.69
CA LYS A 639 20.37 37.70 9.62
C LYS A 639 19.30 36.89 8.89
N ILE A 640 18.62 37.49 7.91
CA ILE A 640 17.61 36.80 7.09
C ILE A 640 18.27 35.66 6.32
N ASP A 641 19.42 35.91 5.71
CA ASP A 641 20.14 34.91 4.92
C ASP A 641 20.63 33.74 5.78
N ILE A 642 21.01 33.99 7.04
CA ILE A 642 21.31 32.94 8.03
C ILE A 642 20.07 32.08 8.31
N VAL A 643 18.90 32.70 8.54
CA VAL A 643 17.65 31.97 8.80
C VAL A 643 17.24 31.16 7.58
N LYS A 644 17.30 31.73 6.37
CA LYS A 644 17.07 31.01 5.10
C LYS A 644 18.00 29.81 4.95
N SER A 645 19.29 30.00 5.19
CA SER A 645 20.29 28.93 5.12
C SER A 645 19.96 27.78 6.08
N ARG A 646 19.45 28.09 7.27
CA ARG A 646 18.97 27.10 8.24
C ARG A 646 17.68 26.41 7.76
N LEU A 647 16.74 27.14 7.17
CA LEU A 647 15.52 26.56 6.58
C LEU A 647 15.86 25.56 5.47
N ILE A 648 16.75 25.96 4.55
CA ILE A 648 17.23 25.12 3.45
C ILE A 648 17.92 23.87 3.99
N ARG A 649 18.85 24.03 4.91
CA ARG A 649 19.67 22.93 5.44
C ARG A 649 18.87 21.95 6.31
N ASN A 650 17.98 22.45 7.17
CA ASN A 650 17.35 21.64 8.21
C ASN A 650 15.98 21.09 7.80
N TYR A 651 15.29 21.75 6.87
CA TYR A 651 13.91 21.41 6.50
C TYR A 651 13.74 21.16 4.98
N GLY A 652 14.78 21.38 4.17
CA GLY A 652 14.78 21.00 2.76
C GLY A 652 14.14 22.03 1.82
N TYR A 653 13.95 23.27 2.27
CA TYR A 653 13.55 24.38 1.40
C TYR A 653 14.62 24.68 0.34
N ASN A 654 14.23 25.35 -0.75
CA ASN A 654 15.13 26.09 -1.64
C ASN A 654 15.08 27.60 -1.34
N ASP A 655 15.86 28.42 -2.04
CA ASP A 655 15.92 29.86 -1.75
C ASP A 655 14.57 30.60 -1.94
N GLU A 656 13.85 30.28 -3.01
CA GLU A 656 12.50 30.82 -3.28
C GLU A 656 11.52 30.44 -2.17
N SER A 657 11.36 29.14 -1.90
CA SER A 657 10.40 28.65 -0.90
C SER A 657 10.76 29.04 0.53
N ALA A 658 12.05 29.17 0.87
CA ALA A 658 12.47 29.72 2.16
C ALA A 658 12.08 31.20 2.29
N THR A 659 12.19 31.98 1.21
CA THR A 659 11.75 33.38 1.17
C THR A 659 10.23 33.48 1.36
N ASP A 660 9.48 32.68 0.62
CA ASP A 660 8.01 32.66 0.67
C ASP A 660 7.50 32.31 2.08
N VAL A 661 8.09 31.31 2.73
CA VAL A 661 7.72 30.90 4.09
C VAL A 661 8.03 31.99 5.11
N LEU A 662 9.20 32.64 5.01
CA LEU A 662 9.55 33.74 5.91
C LEU A 662 8.59 34.92 5.75
N GLN A 663 8.26 35.31 4.52
CA GLN A 663 7.28 36.37 4.25
C GLN A 663 5.89 36.01 4.78
N TYR A 664 5.47 34.76 4.56
CA TYR A 664 4.19 34.26 5.06
C TYR A 664 4.12 34.33 6.59
N VAL A 665 5.11 33.79 7.29
CA VAL A 665 5.18 33.78 8.75
C VAL A 665 5.27 35.21 9.31
N ALA A 666 6.09 36.08 8.70
CA ALA A 666 6.19 37.49 9.07
C ALA A 666 4.83 38.21 8.98
N SER A 667 4.05 37.95 7.92
CA SER A 667 2.72 38.54 7.75
C SER A 667 1.74 38.11 8.85
N ILE A 668 1.87 36.89 9.38
CA ILE A 668 1.00 36.38 10.44
C ILE A 668 1.34 37.04 11.78
N PHE A 669 2.63 37.19 12.10
CA PHE A 669 3.06 37.88 13.31
C PHE A 669 2.61 39.36 13.30
N ALA A 670 2.79 40.05 12.17
CA ALA A 670 2.32 41.43 12.01
C ALA A 670 0.81 41.59 12.28
N ARG A 671 -0.01 40.62 11.85
CA ARG A 671 -1.46 40.61 12.12
C ARG A 671 -1.80 40.25 13.57
N GLY A 672 -1.00 39.39 14.21
CA GLY A 672 -1.15 39.01 15.61
C GLY A 672 -0.94 40.19 16.56
N ASP A 673 0.12 40.97 16.31
CA ASP A 673 0.46 42.15 17.10
C ASP A 673 -0.61 43.25 16.97
N ALA A 674 -1.13 43.49 15.75
CA ALA A 674 -2.21 44.44 15.52
C ALA A 674 -3.52 44.09 16.27
N LYS A 675 -3.83 42.80 16.45
CA LYS A 675 -4.99 42.35 17.26
C LYS A 675 -4.74 42.46 18.77
N ALA A 676 -3.50 42.39 19.21
CA ALA A 676 -3.13 42.57 20.62
C ALA A 676 -3.15 44.06 21.02
N GLU A 677 -2.75 44.96 20.13
CA GLU A 677 -2.83 46.42 20.34
C GLU A 677 -4.28 46.93 20.38
N GLN A 678 -5.22 46.34 19.64
CA GLN A 678 -6.65 46.70 19.71
C GLN A 678 -7.37 46.19 20.96
N ARG A 679 -6.74 45.30 21.74
CA ARG A 679 -7.29 44.74 23.00
C ARG A 679 -6.67 45.37 24.25
N LYS A 680 -5.65 46.20 24.10
CA LYS A 680 -5.13 47.10 25.13
C LYS A 680 -5.81 48.45 24.99
#